data_AF-A0A1Q7NEM8-F1
#
_entry.id   AF-A0A1Q7NEM8-F1
#
_cell.length_a   1.000
_cell.length_b   1.000
_cell.length_c   1.000
_cell.angle_alpha   90.00
_cell.angle_beta   90.00
_cell.angle_gamma   90.00
#
_symmetry.space_group_name_H-M   'P 1'
#
loop_
_entity.id
_entity.type
_entity.pdbx_description
1 polymer ?
#
loop_
_entity_poly.entity_id
_entity_poly.type
_entity_poly.pdbx_seq_one_letter_code
_entity_poly.pdbx_strand_id
1 'polypeptide(L)'
;MKIVLAEDRGGKLQGEHSFATEVVRVGRDPAECHYFFSQEQWPMVSRKHAEFRLENGRCLVADTNSRFGTFVNGEKVSTPVEVRVGSHVQLGAGGPILRVVSIEQTAKPDAQNPSDLAGVTTLRESQEAKAAESLTPKASPLQEDGIGTRKMSAPLSELPPENQLKPSASSVPAYVELFDSDTGQAKRIHLDREVTRLGRAPDNEVLIDADAAVVSRHHAEIKKSGNQFAITDLKSFNGTLVNGQRIAGTVQLFSGDQIQLGVGGPVLRLIDPAPPAPRQQQVRPGIQSSAQPNIPPEFGQIAAMARRETIVASGTGTLKPTSRPTPAEPQLLARLSFDNRAQLSIGRAPDNDIRLDGLQISNHHARFALNNGVVTVEDTGSTNGVYVNGERISGRRQVQLSDVIQIGPFVLQGDTSQGVAVYDTRSKTRIDGINIVKMVPNRAGGGTIKLLDDIGLTIQPNEFVGLLGPSGAGKSTLMDALNGMRPASSGFVLINNLDLYRHLDSLKQSIGYVPQDDIIHRELTVYRTLYYVARLRLSRDVSGREIDQIVNEVMDVTGLSERRDVPVAQLSGGQRKRVSIAVELITKPSVIFLDEPTSGLDPATEEKIMKLFRQIAESGRTVILTTHAMENVKLFDKIVVLMRGKLVFYGAPQEALSHVKAESFKDLYDKLEAPVDQQIATIAPPPSNASKAQKRAFKQQREQIAEQVADDWKRKFQHTDMYRRNVVEPLSVLPRDGRAPAPPKRRATAVDVVRQWGTLTRRYLEVLSRDKFNLLILFGQAPIIAFLTYLVVGAKSPRDFPYFVLGLVALWFGTSVASR
;
A
#
# COMPACT_ATOMS: atom_id res chain seq x y z
N MET A 1 -39.29 36.19 5.43
CA MET A 1 -38.49 35.32 6.34
C MET A 1 -37.04 35.41 5.92
N LYS A 2 -36.12 35.14 6.84
CA LYS A 2 -34.66 35.22 6.62
C LYS A 2 -34.01 33.97 7.21
N ILE A 3 -33.11 33.33 6.49
CA ILE A 3 -32.32 32.17 6.97
C ILE A 3 -30.84 32.55 7.04
N VAL A 4 -30.13 32.06 8.04
CA VAL A 4 -28.66 32.13 8.13
C VAL A 4 -28.09 30.73 8.00
N LEU A 5 -27.17 30.55 7.05
CA LEU A 5 -26.45 29.31 6.80
C LEU A 5 -24.95 29.57 6.98
N ALA A 6 -24.24 28.67 7.64
CA ALA A 6 -22.78 28.71 7.76
C ALA A 6 -22.15 27.36 7.38
N GLU A 7 -20.92 27.36 6.90
CA GLU A 7 -20.16 26.13 6.62
C GLU A 7 -19.55 25.58 7.92
N ASP A 8 -19.91 24.36 8.31
CA ASP A 8 -19.35 23.68 9.50
C ASP A 8 -18.12 22.86 9.08
N ARG A 9 -16.94 23.31 9.50
CA ARG A 9 -15.66 22.63 9.25
C ARG A 9 -15.12 22.04 10.56
N GLY A 10 -15.56 20.82 10.86
CA GLY A 10 -15.08 20.06 12.02
C GLY A 10 -15.55 20.61 13.38
N GLY A 11 -16.79 21.10 13.46
CA GLY A 11 -17.36 21.70 14.67
C GLY A 11 -17.10 23.19 14.81
N LYS A 12 -16.53 23.85 13.79
CA LYS A 12 -16.34 25.30 13.71
C LYS A 12 -17.08 25.88 12.51
N LEU A 13 -17.99 26.81 12.79
CA LEU A 13 -18.71 27.54 11.76
C LEU A 13 -17.81 28.60 11.10
N GLN A 14 -17.87 28.68 9.78
CA GLN A 14 -17.18 29.67 8.95
C GLN A 14 -18.16 30.25 7.94
N GLY A 15 -18.10 31.57 7.73
CA GLY A 15 -18.94 32.28 6.76
C GLY A 15 -20.43 32.18 7.06
N GLU A 16 -20.94 32.97 8.00
CA GLU A 16 -22.39 33.14 8.16
C GLU A 16 -22.95 33.97 6.99
N HIS A 17 -23.67 33.31 6.08
CA HIS A 17 -24.37 33.94 4.98
C HIS A 17 -25.86 33.99 5.28
N SER A 18 -26.46 35.18 5.13
CA SER A 18 -27.89 35.38 5.38
C SER A 18 -28.66 35.70 4.11
N PHE A 19 -29.82 35.07 3.97
CA PHE A 19 -30.66 35.14 2.79
C PHE A 19 -32.09 35.51 3.19
N ALA A 20 -32.63 36.58 2.60
CA ALA A 20 -33.98 37.07 2.83
C ALA A 20 -34.95 36.73 1.68
N THR A 21 -34.62 35.73 0.87
CA THR A 21 -35.43 35.21 -0.24
C THR A 21 -36.25 34.01 0.21
N GLU A 22 -37.45 33.81 -0.36
CA GLU A 22 -38.29 32.62 -0.08
C GLU A 22 -37.63 31.30 -0.53
N VAL A 23 -36.73 31.40 -1.51
CA VAL A 23 -35.95 30.29 -2.07
C VAL A 23 -34.46 30.64 -1.99
N VAL A 24 -33.66 29.76 -1.39
CA VAL A 24 -32.19 29.83 -1.38
C VAL A 24 -31.63 28.62 -2.11
N ARG A 25 -31.12 28.84 -3.32
CA ARG A 25 -30.46 27.79 -4.12
C ARG A 25 -28.99 27.68 -3.77
N VAL A 26 -28.51 26.46 -3.64
CA VAL A 26 -27.13 26.15 -3.23
C VAL A 26 -26.49 25.21 -4.23
N GLY A 27 -25.25 25.49 -4.66
CA GLY A 27 -24.60 24.75 -5.73
C GLY A 27 -23.19 25.28 -6.06
N ARG A 28 -22.72 25.04 -7.29
CA ARG A 28 -21.43 25.57 -7.80
C ARG A 28 -21.57 26.63 -8.88
N ASP A 29 -22.80 27.04 -9.21
CA ASP A 29 -23.09 27.97 -10.29
C ASP A 29 -23.50 29.35 -9.74
N PRO A 30 -22.62 30.37 -9.77
CA PRO A 30 -22.91 31.69 -9.21
C PRO A 30 -23.96 32.48 -10.01
N ALA A 31 -24.35 32.03 -11.22
CA ALA A 31 -25.45 32.63 -11.97
C ALA A 31 -26.83 32.03 -11.58
N GLU A 32 -26.86 30.90 -10.86
CA GLU A 32 -28.10 30.18 -10.53
C GLU A 32 -28.30 29.91 -9.02
N CYS A 33 -27.25 30.07 -8.21
CA CYS A 33 -27.22 29.77 -6.78
C CYS A 33 -26.88 31.02 -5.95
N HIS A 34 -27.56 31.15 -4.81
CA HIS A 34 -27.43 32.26 -3.86
C HIS A 34 -26.25 32.02 -2.92
N TYR A 35 -26.03 30.76 -2.52
CA TYR A 35 -24.80 30.29 -1.87
C TYR A 35 -24.09 29.38 -2.87
N PHE A 36 -22.89 29.76 -3.30
CA PHE A 36 -22.10 28.98 -4.25
C PHE A 36 -20.77 28.52 -3.64
N PHE A 37 -20.32 27.33 -4.05
CA PHE A 37 -19.04 26.74 -3.68
C PHE A 37 -18.14 26.60 -4.91
N SER A 38 -16.82 26.79 -4.74
CA SER A 38 -15.88 26.59 -5.85
C SER A 38 -15.75 25.10 -6.21
N GLN A 39 -15.69 24.79 -7.50
CA GLN A 39 -15.55 23.41 -7.99
C GLN A 39 -14.19 22.80 -7.61
N GLU A 40 -13.15 23.64 -7.44
CA GLU A 40 -11.81 23.24 -7.05
C GLU A 40 -11.76 22.77 -5.59
N GLN A 41 -12.52 23.40 -4.70
CA GLN A 41 -12.61 22.99 -3.29
C GLN A 41 -13.62 21.86 -3.08
N TRP A 42 -14.79 21.94 -3.74
CA TRP A 42 -15.93 21.06 -3.47
C TRP A 42 -16.51 20.43 -4.76
N PRO A 43 -15.79 19.51 -5.43
CA PRO A 43 -16.16 18.96 -6.73
C PRO A 43 -17.42 18.06 -6.74
N MET A 44 -17.90 17.63 -5.56
CA MET A 44 -19.17 16.94 -5.36
C MET A 44 -20.39 17.88 -5.39
N VAL A 45 -20.19 19.21 -5.37
CA VAL A 45 -21.27 20.18 -5.46
C VAL A 45 -21.73 20.29 -6.93
N SER A 46 -23.04 20.11 -7.16
CA SER A 46 -23.66 20.16 -8.50
C SER A 46 -24.00 21.61 -8.88
N ARG A 47 -24.25 21.92 -10.17
CA ARG A 47 -24.46 23.33 -10.64
C ARG A 47 -25.53 24.03 -9.80
N LYS A 48 -26.71 23.44 -9.77
CA LYS A 48 -27.62 23.44 -8.61
C LYS A 48 -27.39 22.13 -7.85
N HIS A 49 -27.37 22.16 -6.52
CA HIS A 49 -27.26 20.94 -5.69
C HIS A 49 -28.49 20.82 -4.77
N ALA A 50 -28.72 21.80 -3.90
CA ALA A 50 -29.86 21.82 -2.97
C ALA A 50 -30.67 23.12 -3.09
N GLU A 51 -31.92 23.07 -2.67
CA GLU A 51 -32.82 24.21 -2.58
C GLU A 51 -33.46 24.25 -1.19
N PHE A 52 -33.25 25.35 -0.46
CA PHE A 52 -33.94 25.64 0.79
C PHE A 52 -35.16 26.52 0.45
N ARG A 53 -36.36 26.10 0.83
CA ARG A 53 -37.61 26.88 0.67
C ARG A 53 -38.17 27.27 2.02
N LEU A 54 -38.59 28.51 2.15
CA LEU A 54 -39.16 29.10 3.37
C LEU A 54 -40.67 29.22 3.22
N GLU A 55 -41.38 28.13 3.50
CA GLU A 55 -42.82 27.96 3.27
C GLU A 55 -43.57 27.85 4.61
N ASN A 56 -44.61 28.66 4.80
CA ASN A 56 -45.53 28.56 5.95
C ASN A 56 -44.83 28.46 7.33
N GLY A 57 -43.81 29.31 7.53
CA GLY A 57 -43.05 29.38 8.79
C GLY A 57 -41.97 28.31 8.96
N ARG A 58 -41.81 27.39 8.02
CA ARG A 58 -40.83 26.29 8.06
C ARG A 58 -39.78 26.43 6.96
N CYS A 59 -38.61 25.82 7.16
CA CYS A 59 -37.64 25.66 6.09
C CYS A 59 -37.62 24.20 5.62
N LEU A 60 -37.83 23.98 4.32
CA LEU A 60 -37.73 22.68 3.66
C LEU A 60 -36.47 22.63 2.80
N VAL A 61 -35.68 21.57 2.91
CA VAL A 61 -34.54 21.29 2.01
C VAL A 61 -34.95 20.21 1.01
N ALA A 62 -34.78 20.52 -0.28
CA ALA A 62 -34.94 19.59 -1.38
C ALA A 62 -33.63 19.40 -2.14
N ASP A 63 -33.34 18.17 -2.55
CA ASP A 63 -32.29 17.89 -3.53
C ASP A 63 -32.77 18.29 -4.93
N THR A 64 -31.94 19.01 -5.70
CA THR A 64 -32.31 19.53 -7.03
C THR A 64 -31.94 18.57 -8.18
N ASN A 65 -32.05 17.25 -7.93
CA ASN A 65 -31.50 16.17 -8.75
C ASN A 65 -29.98 16.30 -8.90
N SER A 66 -29.29 16.44 -7.76
CA SER A 66 -27.84 16.56 -7.69
C SER A 66 -27.15 15.23 -8.00
N ARG A 67 -25.94 15.30 -8.58
CA ARG A 67 -25.19 14.11 -9.00
C ARG A 67 -24.72 13.23 -7.83
N PHE A 68 -24.65 13.79 -6.62
CA PHE A 68 -24.05 13.15 -5.45
C PHE A 68 -25.02 13.02 -4.25
N GLY A 69 -26.18 13.68 -4.30
CA GLY A 69 -27.23 13.64 -3.27
C GLY A 69 -27.01 14.65 -2.14
N THR A 70 -28.06 15.37 -1.79
CA THR A 70 -28.17 16.16 -0.55
C THR A 70 -28.46 15.22 0.62
N PHE A 71 -27.82 15.44 1.76
CA PHE A 71 -28.05 14.69 3.00
C PHE A 71 -28.41 15.64 4.13
N VAL A 72 -29.35 15.28 5.00
CA VAL A 72 -29.74 16.03 6.19
C VAL A 72 -29.48 15.16 7.41
N ASN A 73 -28.64 15.63 8.34
CA ASN A 73 -28.20 14.91 9.55
C ASN A 73 -27.65 13.49 9.28
N GLY A 74 -27.15 13.22 8.06
CA GLY A 74 -26.62 11.93 7.60
C GLY A 74 -27.58 11.12 6.72
N GLU A 75 -28.88 11.41 6.71
CA GLU A 75 -29.87 10.71 5.87
C GLU A 75 -30.02 11.38 4.50
N LYS A 76 -30.21 10.59 3.43
CA LYS A 76 -30.28 11.12 2.06
C LYS A 76 -31.68 11.69 1.75
N VAL A 77 -31.72 12.95 1.31
CA VAL A 77 -32.94 13.65 0.89
C VAL A 77 -33.43 13.10 -0.45
N SER A 78 -34.55 12.36 -0.42
CA SER A 78 -35.27 11.86 -1.62
C SER A 78 -36.59 12.60 -1.88
N THR A 79 -37.17 13.19 -0.83
CA THR A 79 -38.31 14.13 -0.84
C THR A 79 -37.94 15.33 0.04
N PRO A 80 -38.60 16.50 -0.08
CA PRO A 80 -38.27 17.67 0.74
C PRO A 80 -38.41 17.40 2.25
N VAL A 81 -37.36 17.72 3.03
CA VAL A 81 -37.29 17.49 4.49
C VAL A 81 -37.30 18.82 5.25
N GLU A 82 -38.04 18.90 6.35
CA GLU A 82 -38.03 20.07 7.25
C GLU A 82 -36.69 20.17 8.00
N VAL A 83 -35.98 21.29 7.84
CA VAL A 83 -34.76 21.59 8.59
C VAL A 83 -35.02 22.66 9.65
N ARG A 84 -34.43 22.44 10.82
CA ARG A 84 -34.52 23.33 11.99
C ARG A 84 -33.16 23.94 12.32
N VAL A 85 -33.14 24.99 13.12
CA VAL A 85 -31.89 25.56 13.66
C VAL A 85 -31.04 24.46 14.30
N GLY A 86 -29.75 24.43 13.96
CA GLY A 86 -28.80 23.40 14.35
C GLY A 86 -28.63 22.24 13.38
N SER A 87 -29.56 22.02 12.42
CA SER A 87 -29.50 20.91 11.45
C SER A 87 -28.30 21.02 10.52
N HIS A 88 -27.72 19.87 10.16
CA HIS A 88 -26.59 19.74 9.24
C HIS A 88 -27.08 19.28 7.86
N VAL A 89 -26.75 20.02 6.81
CA VAL A 89 -27.12 19.76 5.42
C VAL A 89 -25.84 19.56 4.60
N GLN A 90 -25.50 18.31 4.27
CA GLN A 90 -24.30 17.98 3.51
C GLN A 90 -24.59 17.87 2.01
N LEU A 91 -23.74 18.51 1.19
CA LEU A 91 -23.88 18.56 -0.27
C LEU A 91 -23.02 17.48 -0.94
N GLY A 92 -23.53 16.26 -1.03
CA GLY A 92 -22.80 15.07 -1.48
C GLY A 92 -21.98 14.44 -0.36
N ALA A 93 -21.84 13.11 -0.38
CA ALA A 93 -21.05 12.40 0.63
C ALA A 93 -19.59 12.90 0.65
N GLY A 94 -19.12 13.35 1.81
CA GLY A 94 -17.80 13.99 1.98
C GLY A 94 -17.71 15.44 1.48
N GLY A 95 -18.82 16.05 1.07
CA GLY A 95 -18.91 17.45 0.66
C GLY A 95 -19.12 18.43 1.83
N PRO A 96 -19.26 19.74 1.53
CA PRO A 96 -19.42 20.76 2.55
C PRO A 96 -20.71 20.55 3.33
N ILE A 97 -20.63 20.79 4.64
CA ILE A 97 -21.76 20.72 5.57
C ILE A 97 -22.22 22.16 5.84
N LEU A 98 -23.45 22.48 5.44
CA LEU A 98 -24.11 23.72 5.83
C LEU A 98 -24.91 23.49 7.11
N ARG A 99 -24.72 24.35 8.10
CA ARG A 99 -25.52 24.36 9.33
C ARG A 99 -26.52 25.50 9.31
N VAL A 100 -27.76 25.22 9.68
CA VAL A 100 -28.80 26.25 9.85
C VAL A 100 -28.56 26.98 11.16
N VAL A 101 -28.16 28.25 11.11
CA VAL A 101 -27.79 29.07 12.27
C VAL A 101 -28.98 29.83 12.85
N SER A 102 -29.82 30.43 11.99
CA SER A 102 -31.10 31.04 12.39
C SER A 102 -32.15 30.88 11.30
N ILE A 103 -33.43 30.89 11.69
CA ILE A 103 -34.59 31.07 10.80
C ILE A 103 -35.46 32.16 11.44
N GLU A 104 -35.43 33.35 10.86
CA GLU A 104 -36.07 34.56 11.38
C GLU A 104 -37.37 34.87 10.62
N GLN A 105 -38.46 35.04 11.37
CA GLN A 105 -39.71 35.59 10.83
C GLN A 105 -39.66 37.12 10.86
N THR A 106 -39.52 37.71 9.68
CA THR A 106 -39.68 39.15 9.45
C THR A 106 -41.15 39.52 9.51
N ALA A 107 -41.61 40.10 10.63
CA ALA A 107 -42.96 40.66 10.73
C ALA A 107 -43.15 41.84 9.76
N LYS A 108 -44.41 42.10 9.36
CA LYS A 108 -44.79 43.35 8.67
C LYS A 108 -44.65 44.55 9.62
N PRO A 109 -44.41 45.76 9.09
CA PRO A 109 -44.48 47.00 9.85
C PRO A 109 -45.88 47.64 9.76
N ASP A 110 -46.50 47.91 10.90
CA ASP A 110 -47.73 48.70 11.01
C ASP A 110 -47.50 50.17 11.42
N ALA A 111 -48.56 50.97 11.36
CA ALA A 111 -48.52 52.43 11.41
C ALA A 111 -48.52 53.04 12.84
N GLN A 112 -48.28 54.36 12.90
CA GLN A 112 -48.08 55.14 14.12
C GLN A 112 -49.37 55.39 14.91
N ASN A 113 -49.28 55.42 16.25
CA ASN A 113 -49.78 56.55 17.04
C ASN A 113 -48.99 56.69 18.36
N PRO A 114 -48.89 57.88 19.00
CA PRO A 114 -47.81 58.16 19.95
C PRO A 114 -48.23 58.40 21.41
N SER A 115 -47.58 57.70 22.34
CA SER A 115 -47.36 58.17 23.72
C SER A 115 -46.17 57.44 24.37
N ASP A 116 -45.57 58.09 25.37
CA ASP A 116 -44.56 57.63 26.31
C ASP A 116 -43.15 57.24 25.81
N LEU A 117 -42.16 57.94 26.37
CA LEU A 117 -40.72 57.67 26.22
C LEU A 117 -40.30 56.50 27.12
N ALA A 118 -39.93 55.35 26.55
CA ALA A 118 -38.82 54.53 27.09
C ALA A 118 -38.32 53.47 26.08
N GLY A 119 -37.15 53.73 25.49
CA GLY A 119 -36.12 52.73 25.18
C GLY A 119 -36.44 51.44 24.39
N VAL A 120 -35.83 51.36 23.19
CA VAL A 120 -35.14 50.16 22.67
C VAL A 120 -35.99 48.99 22.10
N THR A 121 -36.17 49.05 20.76
CA THR A 121 -36.33 47.95 19.77
C THR A 121 -37.63 47.15 19.57
N THR A 122 -37.79 46.71 18.29
CA THR A 122 -38.65 45.65 17.70
C THR A 122 -40.07 45.95 17.18
N LEU A 123 -40.50 45.08 16.25
CA LEU A 123 -41.59 45.18 15.26
C LEU A 123 -42.99 44.94 15.84
N ARG A 124 -44.06 45.40 15.15
CA ARG A 124 -45.42 44.85 15.32
C ARG A 124 -46.40 45.04 14.14
N GLU A 125 -47.56 44.38 14.26
CA GLU A 125 -48.52 43.91 13.23
C GLU A 125 -49.91 44.61 13.32
N SER A 126 -50.74 44.61 12.26
CA SER A 126 -52.21 44.44 12.32
C SER A 126 -52.98 44.25 10.97
N GLN A 127 -54.12 43.52 11.05
CA GLN A 127 -55.51 43.73 10.52
C GLN A 127 -55.80 44.40 9.14
N GLU A 128 -56.97 44.24 8.46
CA GLU A 128 -58.21 43.41 8.61
C GLU A 128 -58.54 42.78 7.20
N ALA A 129 -59.73 42.49 6.62
CA ALA A 129 -61.15 42.65 7.00
C ALA A 129 -62.15 41.68 6.32
N LYS A 130 -63.31 41.44 6.97
CA LYS A 130 -64.65 41.01 6.42
C LYS A 130 -64.76 39.69 5.60
N ALA A 131 -65.83 38.87 5.71
CA ALA A 131 -67.06 38.89 6.54
C ALA A 131 -67.74 37.50 6.67
N ALA A 132 -68.71 37.37 7.61
CA ALA A 132 -69.69 36.29 7.85
C ALA A 132 -69.13 34.89 8.26
N GLU A 133 -69.30 34.40 9.50
CA GLU A 133 -70.51 33.79 10.14
C GLU A 133 -70.88 32.39 9.58
N SER A 134 -71.17 31.32 10.34
CA SER A 134 -71.66 31.12 11.73
C SER A 134 -71.41 29.64 12.18
N LEU A 135 -71.55 29.12 13.43
CA LEU A 135 -71.66 29.61 14.82
C LEU A 135 -71.34 28.43 15.81
N THR A 136 -70.48 28.65 16.82
CA THR A 136 -70.53 28.34 18.31
C THR A 136 -71.44 27.22 18.92
N PRO A 137 -71.33 26.81 20.22
CA PRO A 137 -70.51 27.26 21.40
C PRO A 137 -69.77 26.04 22.11
N LYS A 138 -69.35 25.87 23.39
CA LYS A 138 -69.06 26.55 24.72
C LYS A 138 -68.29 25.49 25.60
N ALA A 139 -67.79 25.69 26.84
CA ALA A 139 -66.87 26.70 27.43
C ALA A 139 -66.47 26.32 28.91
N SER A 140 -65.32 26.84 29.39
CA SER A 140 -64.91 27.09 30.81
C SER A 140 -64.28 25.98 31.73
N PRO A 141 -63.45 26.36 32.77
CA PRO A 141 -62.68 25.46 33.67
C PRO A 141 -62.91 25.66 35.21
N LEU A 142 -62.23 24.92 36.11
CA LEU A 142 -62.10 25.16 37.59
C LEU A 142 -60.88 24.43 38.28
N GLN A 143 -60.16 25.13 39.18
CA GLN A 143 -59.67 24.87 40.59
C GLN A 143 -59.27 23.44 41.09
N GLU A 144 -58.17 23.15 41.84
CA GLU A 144 -57.52 23.62 43.14
C GLU A 144 -58.06 22.90 44.42
N ASP A 145 -57.33 22.50 45.49
CA ASP A 145 -55.89 22.51 45.91
C ASP A 145 -55.45 21.07 46.39
N GLY A 146 -54.69 20.67 47.45
CA GLY A 146 -53.95 21.22 48.63
C GLY A 146 -53.52 20.05 49.59
N ILE A 147 -52.74 20.09 50.70
CA ILE A 147 -51.86 21.05 51.44
C ILE A 147 -50.94 20.27 52.46
N GLY A 148 -49.69 20.72 52.72
CA GLY A 148 -48.89 20.46 53.97
C GLY A 148 -47.99 19.19 54.06
N THR A 149 -46.88 19.11 54.85
CA THR A 149 -46.13 20.12 55.65
C THR A 149 -44.65 19.69 55.92
N ARG A 150 -43.79 20.60 56.42
CA ARG A 150 -42.36 20.37 56.84
C ARG A 150 -42.28 19.67 58.26
N LYS A 151 -41.15 19.30 58.90
CA LYS A 151 -39.74 19.79 58.90
C LYS A 151 -38.76 18.90 59.76
N MET A 152 -37.47 18.83 59.39
CA MET A 152 -36.24 18.72 60.25
C MET A 152 -35.89 17.48 61.13
N SER A 153 -34.57 17.39 61.40
CA SER A 153 -33.84 16.69 62.51
C SER A 153 -33.31 15.26 62.27
N ALA A 154 -32.12 14.98 62.83
CA ALA A 154 -31.42 13.69 62.86
C ALA A 154 -30.91 13.39 64.29
N PRO A 155 -30.55 12.12 64.59
CA PRO A 155 -29.31 11.85 65.32
C PRO A 155 -28.49 10.67 64.73
N LEU A 156 -27.40 10.28 65.42
CA LEU A 156 -26.48 9.18 65.07
C LEU A 156 -26.84 7.83 65.74
N SER A 157 -26.03 6.80 65.42
CA SER A 157 -26.11 5.36 65.75
C SER A 157 -27.03 4.54 64.83
N GLU A 158 -26.76 3.28 64.49
CA GLU A 158 -25.77 2.31 65.02
C GLU A 158 -25.26 1.34 63.92
N LEU A 159 -24.22 0.52 64.20
CA LEU A 159 -23.63 -0.42 63.23
C LEU A 159 -24.24 -1.84 63.30
N PRO A 160 -24.60 -2.47 62.16
CA PRO A 160 -24.72 -3.92 62.02
C PRO A 160 -23.43 -4.58 61.49
N PRO A 161 -23.22 -5.90 61.70
CA PRO A 161 -21.90 -6.55 61.57
C PRO A 161 -21.54 -7.11 60.18
N GLU A 162 -20.33 -7.66 60.09
CA GLU A 162 -19.59 -8.03 58.87
C GLU A 162 -20.12 -9.25 58.08
N ASN A 163 -19.78 -9.23 56.78
CA ASN A 163 -19.36 -10.36 55.93
C ASN A 163 -20.12 -11.70 56.02
N GLN A 164 -20.99 -11.91 55.02
CA GLN A 164 -21.00 -13.19 54.27
C GLN A 164 -20.87 -12.93 52.76
N LEU A 165 -19.65 -12.59 52.32
CA LEU A 165 -19.31 -12.53 50.90
C LEU A 165 -19.32 -13.93 50.29
N LYS A 166 -20.43 -14.29 49.64
CA LYS A 166 -20.39 -15.30 48.56
C LYS A 166 -19.52 -14.72 47.43
N PRO A 167 -18.53 -15.47 46.88
CA PRO A 167 -17.80 -15.03 45.72
C PRO A 167 -18.71 -15.09 44.48
N SER A 168 -19.37 -13.97 44.18
CA SER A 168 -20.03 -13.75 42.89
C SER A 168 -18.95 -13.60 41.81
N ALA A 169 -18.55 -14.72 41.23
CA ALA A 169 -17.66 -14.76 40.07
C ALA A 169 -18.37 -14.11 38.87
N SER A 170 -18.25 -12.79 38.76
CA SER A 170 -18.66 -12.02 37.59
C SER A 170 -17.75 -12.43 36.42
N SER A 171 -18.16 -13.45 35.68
CA SER A 171 -17.45 -13.97 34.52
C SER A 171 -17.62 -13.01 33.34
N VAL A 172 -16.95 -11.85 33.42
CA VAL A 172 -16.85 -10.90 32.31
C VAL A 172 -16.25 -11.66 31.12
N PRO A 173 -17.00 -11.83 30.01
CA PRO A 173 -16.54 -12.68 28.92
C PRO A 173 -15.36 -12.01 28.21
N ALA A 174 -14.35 -12.83 27.86
CA ALA A 174 -13.15 -12.38 27.17
C ALA A 174 -13.48 -11.56 25.93
N TYR A 175 -12.70 -10.52 25.68
CA TYR A 175 -12.93 -9.55 24.61
C TYR A 175 -11.63 -9.15 23.93
N VAL A 176 -11.75 -8.62 22.72
CA VAL A 176 -10.66 -7.90 22.06
C VAL A 176 -10.87 -6.40 22.20
N GLU A 177 -9.81 -5.68 22.55
CA GLU A 177 -9.72 -4.22 22.44
C GLU A 177 -9.11 -3.88 21.09
N LEU A 178 -9.92 -3.44 20.12
CA LEU A 178 -9.46 -2.87 18.87
C LEU A 178 -9.08 -1.40 19.11
N PHE A 179 -7.81 -1.06 18.92
CA PHE A 179 -7.32 0.32 19.08
C PHE A 179 -7.52 1.11 17.78
N ASP A 180 -8.24 2.22 17.87
CA ASP A 180 -8.37 3.23 16.83
C ASP A 180 -7.11 4.11 16.80
N SER A 181 -6.47 4.22 15.63
CA SER A 181 -5.24 4.99 15.42
C SER A 181 -5.46 6.51 15.47
N ASP A 182 -6.67 6.96 15.17
CA ASP A 182 -6.98 8.35 14.83
C ASP A 182 -7.71 9.03 15.99
N THR A 183 -8.55 8.29 16.73
CA THR A 183 -9.21 8.76 17.97
C THR A 183 -8.50 8.33 19.26
N GLY A 184 -7.61 7.34 19.19
CA GLY A 184 -6.94 6.76 20.36
C GLY A 184 -7.86 5.97 21.30
N GLN A 185 -9.12 5.73 20.92
CA GLN A 185 -10.08 4.98 21.73
C GLN A 185 -9.99 3.46 21.47
N ALA A 186 -10.34 2.66 22.48
CA ALA A 186 -10.36 1.21 22.40
C ALA A 186 -11.80 0.69 22.25
N LYS A 187 -12.14 0.19 21.06
CA LYS A 187 -13.44 -0.45 20.80
C LYS A 187 -13.40 -1.89 21.33
N ARG A 188 -14.16 -2.17 22.39
CA ARG A 188 -14.30 -3.51 22.98
C ARG A 188 -15.28 -4.37 22.17
N ILE A 189 -14.90 -5.61 21.89
CA ILE A 189 -15.75 -6.59 21.19
C ILE A 189 -15.60 -7.95 21.86
N HIS A 190 -16.70 -8.50 22.39
CA HIS A 190 -16.69 -9.75 23.15
C HIS A 190 -16.55 -11.00 22.26
N LEU A 191 -15.82 -11.99 22.77
CA LEU A 191 -15.56 -13.27 22.11
C LEU A 191 -16.52 -14.34 22.65
N ASP A 192 -17.82 -14.12 22.46
CA ASP A 192 -18.86 -15.01 22.98
C ASP A 192 -19.08 -16.24 22.09
N ARG A 193 -18.83 -16.11 20.78
CA ARG A 193 -19.01 -17.19 19.78
C ARG A 193 -17.84 -18.18 19.80
N GLU A 194 -18.09 -19.40 19.33
CA GLU A 194 -17.05 -20.41 19.05
C GLU A 194 -16.09 -19.97 17.94
N VAL A 195 -16.56 -19.15 17.00
CA VAL A 195 -15.77 -18.56 15.91
C VAL A 195 -16.10 -17.08 15.78
N THR A 196 -15.07 -16.24 15.80
CA THR A 196 -15.14 -14.80 15.58
C THR A 196 -14.19 -14.43 14.44
N ARG A 197 -14.74 -14.09 13.26
CA ARG A 197 -13.92 -13.65 12.11
C ARG A 197 -13.63 -12.16 12.16
N LEU A 198 -12.43 -11.80 11.70
CA LEU A 198 -11.91 -10.43 11.64
C LEU A 198 -11.71 -10.06 10.16
N GLY A 199 -12.25 -8.93 9.69
CA GLY A 199 -12.04 -8.50 8.30
C GLY A 199 -12.91 -7.33 7.84
N ARG A 200 -12.71 -6.89 6.59
CA ARG A 200 -13.46 -5.76 5.98
C ARG A 200 -14.84 -6.13 5.41
N ALA A 201 -15.18 -7.39 5.27
CA ALA A 201 -16.49 -7.80 4.74
C ALA A 201 -17.58 -7.74 5.83
N PRO A 202 -18.83 -7.37 5.49
CA PRO A 202 -19.91 -7.16 6.46
C PRO A 202 -20.45 -8.44 7.09
N ASP A 203 -20.02 -9.62 6.62
CA ASP A 203 -20.36 -10.94 7.16
C ASP A 203 -19.35 -11.47 8.20
N ASN A 204 -18.33 -10.69 8.56
CA ASN A 204 -17.45 -10.99 9.70
C ASN A 204 -18.03 -10.49 11.02
N GLU A 205 -17.77 -11.21 12.11
CA GLU A 205 -18.11 -10.80 13.47
C GLU A 205 -17.45 -9.48 13.91
N VAL A 206 -16.18 -9.30 13.55
CA VAL A 206 -15.41 -8.06 13.76
C VAL A 206 -15.19 -7.40 12.40
N LEU A 207 -16.11 -6.49 12.07
CA LEU A 207 -15.94 -5.58 10.95
C LEU A 207 -14.84 -4.56 11.29
N ILE A 208 -13.75 -4.62 10.52
CA ILE A 208 -12.71 -3.59 10.46
C ILE A 208 -13.06 -2.63 9.31
N ASP A 209 -12.74 -1.35 9.46
CA ASP A 209 -13.15 -0.31 8.51
C ASP A 209 -12.64 -0.56 7.07
N ALA A 210 -13.43 -0.13 6.09
CA ALA A 210 -13.18 -0.34 4.67
C ALA A 210 -11.87 0.33 4.20
N ASP A 211 -11.53 1.47 4.78
CA ASP A 211 -10.35 2.27 4.48
C ASP A 211 -9.04 1.65 5.00
N ALA A 212 -9.12 0.69 5.92
CA ALA A 212 -7.99 -0.14 6.35
C ALA A 212 -7.62 -1.18 5.27
N ALA A 213 -7.14 -0.71 4.11
CA ALA A 213 -6.77 -1.51 2.94
C ALA A 213 -5.73 -2.61 3.23
N VAL A 214 -4.99 -2.48 4.34
CA VAL A 214 -4.06 -3.49 4.88
C VAL A 214 -4.79 -4.78 5.31
N VAL A 215 -6.09 -4.73 5.58
CA VAL A 215 -6.89 -5.86 6.08
C VAL A 215 -7.64 -6.56 4.93
N SER A 216 -7.58 -7.89 4.85
CA SER A 216 -8.36 -8.65 3.85
C SER A 216 -9.86 -8.65 4.16
N ARG A 217 -10.68 -8.99 3.15
CA ARG A 217 -12.14 -9.15 3.33
C ARG A 217 -12.49 -10.06 4.50
N HIS A 218 -11.79 -11.19 4.60
CA HIS A 218 -11.72 -12.06 5.78
C HIS A 218 -10.22 -12.24 6.04
N HIS A 219 -9.73 -11.74 7.16
CA HIS A 219 -8.29 -11.68 7.46
C HIS A 219 -7.87 -12.83 8.37
N ALA A 220 -8.60 -13.04 9.46
CA ALA A 220 -8.33 -14.07 10.45
C ALA A 220 -9.63 -14.56 11.10
N GLU A 221 -9.56 -15.73 11.73
CA GLU A 221 -10.57 -16.22 12.66
C GLU A 221 -9.94 -16.44 14.04
N ILE A 222 -10.61 -15.99 15.10
CA ILE A 222 -10.36 -16.43 16.47
C ILE A 222 -11.37 -17.53 16.77
N LYS A 223 -10.88 -18.71 17.15
CA LYS A 223 -11.67 -19.84 17.61
C LYS A 223 -11.58 -19.97 19.13
N LYS A 224 -12.71 -20.27 19.76
CA LYS A 224 -12.85 -20.47 21.20
C LYS A 224 -13.18 -21.94 21.47
N SER A 225 -12.36 -22.59 22.28
CA SER A 225 -12.56 -23.98 22.71
C SER A 225 -12.52 -24.03 24.24
N GLY A 226 -13.70 -24.11 24.86
CA GLY A 226 -13.83 -23.91 26.31
C GLY A 226 -13.30 -22.53 26.72
N ASN A 227 -12.25 -22.53 27.55
CA ASN A 227 -11.59 -21.31 28.05
C ASN A 227 -10.25 -21.00 27.35
N GLN A 228 -10.04 -21.53 26.13
CA GLN A 228 -8.86 -21.28 25.31
C GLN A 228 -9.25 -20.62 23.98
N PHE A 229 -8.47 -19.62 23.56
CA PHE A 229 -8.64 -18.90 22.30
C PHE A 229 -7.47 -19.19 21.36
N ALA A 230 -7.72 -19.50 20.09
CA ALA A 230 -6.68 -19.73 19.09
C ALA A 230 -6.98 -18.97 17.80
N ILE A 231 -6.00 -18.27 17.24
CA ILE A 231 -6.15 -17.48 16.01
C ILE A 231 -5.57 -18.21 14.79
N THR A 232 -6.25 -18.10 13.65
CA THR A 232 -5.78 -18.62 12.36
C THR A 232 -5.91 -17.54 11.29
N ASP A 233 -4.85 -17.29 10.53
CA ASP A 233 -4.90 -16.41 9.35
C ASP A 233 -5.69 -17.08 8.20
N LEU A 234 -6.60 -16.34 7.58
CA LEU A 234 -7.48 -16.82 6.51
C LEU A 234 -6.88 -16.65 5.10
N LYS A 235 -5.54 -16.74 4.99
CA LYS A 235 -4.71 -16.50 3.79
C LYS A 235 -4.70 -15.05 3.31
N SER A 236 -4.64 -14.12 4.26
CA SER A 236 -4.77 -12.68 4.02
C SER A 236 -3.67 -12.08 3.11
N PHE A 237 -3.86 -10.84 2.65
CA PHE A 237 -2.96 -10.18 1.71
C PHE A 237 -1.58 -9.89 2.34
N ASN A 238 -1.60 -9.58 3.63
CA ASN A 238 -0.46 -9.06 4.38
C ASN A 238 -0.05 -9.97 5.55
N GLY A 239 -0.98 -10.78 6.08
CA GLY A 239 -0.73 -11.78 7.11
C GLY A 239 -1.00 -11.27 8.52
N THR A 240 -1.63 -12.10 9.32
CA THR A 240 -1.81 -11.89 10.76
C THR A 240 -0.46 -11.99 11.49
N LEU A 241 -0.23 -11.11 12.46
CA LEU A 241 0.87 -11.19 13.40
C LEU A 241 0.33 -11.32 14.83
N VAL A 242 1.02 -12.07 15.69
CA VAL A 242 0.77 -12.14 17.13
C VAL A 242 2.03 -11.70 17.85
N ASN A 243 1.92 -10.72 18.75
CA ASN A 243 3.03 -10.10 19.48
C ASN A 243 4.20 -9.64 18.56
N GLY A 244 3.85 -9.14 17.36
CA GLY A 244 4.80 -8.70 16.34
C GLY A 244 5.43 -9.82 15.49
N GLN A 245 5.08 -11.09 15.72
CA GLN A 245 5.54 -12.23 14.92
C GLN A 245 4.45 -12.70 13.94
N ARG A 246 4.77 -12.78 12.65
CA ARG A 246 3.83 -13.26 11.62
C ARG A 246 3.52 -14.76 11.81
N ILE A 247 2.24 -15.13 11.80
CA ILE A 247 1.81 -16.53 12.02
C ILE A 247 1.73 -17.32 10.70
N ALA A 248 2.16 -18.58 10.71
CA ALA A 248 2.12 -19.50 9.56
C ALA A 248 1.03 -20.58 9.67
N GLY A 249 0.26 -20.57 10.75
CA GLY A 249 -0.78 -21.54 11.08
C GLY A 249 -1.61 -21.08 12.28
N THR A 250 -2.38 -21.99 12.87
CA THR A 250 -3.16 -21.71 14.09
C THR A 250 -2.25 -21.53 15.30
N VAL A 251 -2.41 -20.43 16.04
CA VAL A 251 -1.62 -20.09 17.22
C VAL A 251 -2.53 -19.91 18.44
N GLN A 252 -2.16 -20.53 19.56
CA GLN A 252 -2.83 -20.34 20.84
C GLN A 252 -2.58 -18.92 21.37
N LEU A 253 -3.66 -18.22 21.72
CA LEU A 253 -3.64 -16.89 22.32
C LEU A 253 -3.79 -16.97 23.85
N PHE A 254 -3.30 -15.93 24.51
CA PHE A 254 -3.37 -15.71 25.95
C PHE A 254 -3.79 -14.26 26.27
N SER A 255 -4.30 -14.04 27.49
CA SER A 255 -4.69 -12.70 27.96
C SER A 255 -3.48 -11.75 27.95
N GLY A 256 -3.60 -10.62 27.24
CA GLY A 256 -2.55 -9.64 27.00
C GLY A 256 -1.93 -9.67 25.59
N ASP A 257 -2.14 -10.75 24.80
CA ASP A 257 -1.56 -10.87 23.46
C ASP A 257 -2.07 -9.80 22.48
N GLN A 258 -1.18 -9.31 21.62
CA GLN A 258 -1.47 -8.33 20.58
C GLN A 258 -1.58 -8.99 19.21
N ILE A 259 -2.75 -8.91 18.59
CA ILE A 259 -3.07 -9.42 17.27
C ILE A 259 -3.02 -8.24 16.30
N GLN A 260 -2.11 -8.25 15.33
CA GLN A 260 -2.02 -7.23 14.29
C GLN A 260 -2.47 -7.79 12.93
N LEU A 261 -3.38 -7.09 12.26
CA LEU A 261 -3.97 -7.51 10.99
C LEU A 261 -3.18 -6.93 9.81
N GLY A 262 -2.03 -7.53 9.49
CA GLY A 262 -1.06 -7.05 8.51
C GLY A 262 -0.07 -6.05 9.12
N VAL A 263 1.18 -6.03 8.64
CA VAL A 263 2.18 -5.03 9.06
C VAL A 263 1.61 -3.64 8.78
N GLY A 264 1.76 -2.71 9.74
CA GLY A 264 1.15 -1.37 9.65
C GLY A 264 -0.38 -1.33 9.84
N GLY A 265 -1.05 -2.49 9.87
CA GLY A 265 -2.48 -2.61 10.08
C GLY A 265 -2.90 -2.50 11.55
N PRO A 266 -4.21 -2.49 11.82
CA PRO A 266 -4.77 -2.29 13.15
C PRO A 266 -4.38 -3.40 14.12
N VAL A 267 -4.23 -3.02 15.39
CA VAL A 267 -3.85 -3.91 16.50
C VAL A 267 -5.04 -4.11 17.42
N LEU A 268 -5.35 -5.37 17.71
CA LEU A 268 -6.30 -5.80 18.71
C LEU A 268 -5.52 -6.40 19.90
N ARG A 269 -5.93 -6.12 21.14
CA ARG A 269 -5.41 -6.84 22.33
C ARG A 269 -6.45 -7.82 22.83
N LEU A 270 -6.10 -9.10 23.01
CA LEU A 270 -6.95 -10.05 23.71
C LEU A 270 -6.92 -9.78 25.21
N ILE A 271 -8.08 -9.69 25.85
CA ILE A 271 -8.23 -9.66 27.30
C ILE A 271 -9.22 -10.74 27.70
N ASP A 272 -8.71 -11.80 28.34
CA ASP A 272 -9.50 -12.77 29.09
C ASP A 272 -9.40 -12.43 30.59
N PRO A 273 -10.53 -12.09 31.26
CA PRO A 273 -10.59 -11.84 32.70
C PRO A 273 -10.51 -13.08 33.59
N ALA A 274 -10.57 -14.30 33.03
CA ALA A 274 -10.44 -15.52 33.81
C ALA A 274 -9.05 -15.66 34.44
N PRO A 275 -8.92 -16.19 35.68
CA PRO A 275 -7.62 -16.42 36.29
C PRO A 275 -6.81 -17.43 35.46
N PRO A 276 -5.50 -17.18 35.22
CA PRO A 276 -4.72 -18.02 34.34
C PRO A 276 -4.57 -19.44 34.90
N ALA A 277 -4.85 -20.44 34.07
CA ALA A 277 -4.61 -21.84 34.39
C ALA A 277 -3.13 -22.05 34.79
N PRO A 278 -2.82 -22.95 35.73
CA PRO A 278 -1.45 -23.19 36.19
C PRO A 278 -0.56 -23.61 35.01
N ARG A 279 0.57 -22.90 34.86
CA ARG A 279 1.50 -23.08 33.74
C ARG A 279 2.06 -24.52 33.71
N GLN A 280 1.55 -25.36 32.81
CA GLN A 280 2.38 -26.40 32.23
C GLN A 280 3.50 -25.74 31.43
N GLN A 281 4.73 -26.23 31.58
CA GLN A 281 5.93 -25.58 31.05
C GLN A 281 6.05 -25.83 29.54
N GLN A 282 5.49 -24.95 28.71
CA GLN A 282 6.08 -24.71 27.40
C GLN A 282 7.48 -24.11 27.60
N VAL A 283 8.47 -24.73 26.96
CA VAL A 283 9.89 -24.41 27.17
C VAL A 283 10.21 -23.03 26.60
N ARG A 284 10.39 -22.04 27.48
CA ARG A 284 11.12 -20.82 27.14
C ARG A 284 12.61 -21.15 27.02
N PRO A 285 13.36 -20.59 26.04
CA PRO A 285 14.82 -20.66 26.02
C PRO A 285 15.39 -19.90 27.24
N GLY A 286 15.61 -20.63 28.34
CA GLY A 286 16.13 -20.10 29.59
C GLY A 286 17.63 -20.27 29.67
N ILE A 287 18.37 -19.17 29.81
CA ILE A 287 19.79 -19.20 30.18
C ILE A 287 19.87 -19.80 31.59
N GLN A 288 20.50 -20.98 31.72
CA GLN A 288 20.79 -21.58 33.02
C GLN A 288 22.27 -21.44 33.35
N SER A 289 22.54 -20.70 34.43
CA SER A 289 23.82 -20.74 35.13
C SER A 289 23.98 -22.12 35.78
N SER A 290 25.10 -22.79 35.52
CA SER A 290 25.50 -24.02 36.22
C SER A 290 26.69 -23.73 37.13
N ALA A 291 26.56 -24.08 38.42
CA ALA A 291 27.66 -23.98 39.37
C ALA A 291 28.64 -25.14 39.16
N GLN A 292 29.95 -24.84 39.11
CA GLN A 292 31.02 -25.83 39.12
C GLN A 292 31.33 -26.31 40.54
N PRO A 293 31.87 -27.53 40.67
CA PRO A 293 33.12 -27.70 41.44
C PRO A 293 34.22 -28.49 40.69
N ASN A 294 35.49 -28.07 40.90
CA ASN A 294 36.76 -28.84 40.85
C ASN A 294 37.08 -29.67 39.57
N ILE A 295 37.92 -29.27 38.59
CA ILE A 295 39.37 -28.90 38.62
C ILE A 295 40.21 -29.89 39.47
N PRO A 296 41.41 -30.44 39.09
CA PRO A 296 42.38 -30.10 38.01
C PRO A 296 42.89 -31.33 37.17
N PRO A 297 44.01 -31.29 36.40
CA PRO A 297 44.56 -30.24 35.50
C PRO A 297 45.05 -30.77 34.10
N GLU A 298 45.69 -29.85 33.34
CA GLU A 298 46.55 -30.06 32.14
C GLU A 298 45.83 -30.42 30.82
N PHE A 299 46.24 -29.98 29.62
CA PHE A 299 47.24 -28.97 29.15
C PHE A 299 46.65 -28.19 27.95
N GLY A 300 47.16 -27.02 27.52
CA GLY A 300 48.20 -26.18 28.12
C GLY A 300 48.69 -25.02 27.20
N GLN A 301 48.49 -23.77 27.65
CA GLN A 301 49.13 -22.51 27.18
C GLN A 301 48.77 -22.04 25.73
N ILE A 302 48.87 -20.75 25.32
CA ILE A 302 49.36 -19.48 25.94
C ILE A 302 48.33 -18.35 25.62
N ALA A 303 48.09 -17.25 26.35
CA ALA A 303 47.91 -16.98 27.79
C ALA A 303 48.25 -15.52 28.27
N ALA A 304 48.40 -14.50 27.39
CA ALA A 304 48.88 -13.15 27.80
C ALA A 304 48.29 -11.98 26.99
N MET A 305 48.07 -10.75 27.51
CA MET A 305 47.99 -10.15 28.87
C MET A 305 47.45 -8.69 28.73
N ALA A 306 46.93 -7.95 29.74
CA ALA A 306 46.29 -8.27 31.03
C ALA A 306 45.80 -6.98 31.75
N ARG A 307 44.71 -7.08 32.56
CA ARG A 307 44.34 -6.19 33.73
C ARG A 307 44.06 -4.70 33.40
N ARG A 308 43.44 -3.85 34.23
CA ARG A 308 42.54 -3.86 35.42
C ARG A 308 41.71 -2.53 35.29
N GLU A 309 40.66 -2.17 36.02
CA GLU A 309 40.27 -2.35 37.44
C GLU A 309 38.77 -1.97 37.60
N THR A 310 38.17 -2.11 38.80
CA THR A 310 36.74 -1.81 39.04
C THR A 310 36.56 -0.76 40.14
N ILE A 311 35.75 0.29 39.90
CA ILE A 311 35.28 1.23 40.93
C ILE A 311 33.77 1.43 40.76
N VAL A 312 33.04 1.52 41.89
CA VAL A 312 31.60 1.79 41.96
C VAL A 312 31.37 3.23 42.42
N ALA A 313 30.48 3.95 41.75
CA ALA A 313 29.93 5.22 42.24
C ALA A 313 28.46 5.37 41.79
N SER A 314 27.59 5.71 42.74
CA SER A 314 26.17 6.00 42.50
C SER A 314 25.96 7.44 42.05
N GLY A 315 25.07 7.67 41.09
CA GLY A 315 24.72 9.01 40.61
C GLY A 315 23.35 9.04 39.96
N THR A 316 22.46 9.92 40.42
CA THR A 316 21.13 10.13 39.86
C THR A 316 21.18 10.87 38.53
N GLY A 317 20.70 10.27 37.45
CA GLY A 317 20.67 10.88 36.12
C GLY A 317 19.49 10.40 35.28
N THR A 318 18.80 11.33 34.62
CA THR A 318 17.55 11.10 33.88
C THR A 318 17.70 10.10 32.72
N LEU A 319 16.74 9.18 32.62
CA LEU A 319 16.64 8.24 31.50
C LEU A 319 16.37 8.98 30.18
N LYS A 320 17.35 8.99 29.26
CA LYS A 320 17.13 9.25 27.84
C LYS A 320 17.00 7.91 27.09
N PRO A 321 15.95 7.68 26.31
CA PRO A 321 15.85 6.48 25.47
C PRO A 321 16.81 6.60 24.27
N THR A 322 17.89 5.83 24.27
CA THR A 322 18.88 5.73 23.17
C THR A 322 19.02 4.32 22.62
N SER A 323 17.88 3.66 22.35
CA SER A 323 17.85 2.48 21.48
C SER A 323 18.12 2.89 20.03
N ARG A 324 19.39 2.83 19.59
CA ARG A 324 19.72 2.83 18.16
C ARG A 324 19.02 1.64 17.49
N PRO A 325 18.46 1.77 16.28
CA PRO A 325 17.99 0.61 15.53
C PRO A 325 19.19 -0.26 15.15
N THR A 326 19.21 -1.50 15.66
CA THR A 326 20.04 -2.58 15.11
C THR A 326 19.69 -2.79 13.63
N PRO A 327 20.62 -3.25 12.78
CA PRO A 327 20.28 -3.68 11.42
C PRO A 327 19.14 -4.72 11.47
N ALA A 328 18.27 -4.68 10.47
CA ALA A 328 17.04 -5.46 10.44
C ALA A 328 17.31 -6.97 10.28
N GLU A 329 17.51 -7.67 11.39
CA GLU A 329 17.57 -9.13 11.43
C GLU A 329 16.24 -9.73 10.92
N PRO A 330 16.29 -10.79 10.09
CA PRO A 330 15.09 -11.41 9.53
C PRO A 330 14.31 -12.15 10.63
N GLN A 331 12.98 -12.19 10.52
CA GLN A 331 12.15 -12.68 11.63
C GLN A 331 12.23 -14.21 11.72
N LEU A 332 12.81 -14.75 12.79
CA LEU A 332 12.71 -16.17 13.10
C LEU A 332 11.22 -16.54 13.26
N LEU A 333 10.74 -17.47 12.43
CA LEU A 333 9.40 -18.04 12.49
C LEU A 333 9.37 -19.28 13.38
N ALA A 334 10.38 -20.15 13.22
CA ALA A 334 10.47 -21.41 13.93
C ALA A 334 11.92 -21.93 13.95
N ARG A 335 12.22 -22.80 14.92
CA ARG A 335 13.38 -23.69 14.91
C ARG A 335 12.87 -25.11 15.21
N LEU A 336 13.14 -26.05 14.31
CA LEU A 336 12.74 -27.45 14.44
C LEU A 336 13.97 -28.33 14.56
N SER A 337 14.07 -29.05 15.68
CA SER A 337 15.02 -30.15 15.85
C SER A 337 14.58 -31.36 15.02
N PHE A 338 15.50 -32.29 14.77
CA PHE A 338 15.18 -33.52 14.03
C PHE A 338 14.39 -34.53 14.87
N ASP A 339 14.42 -34.45 16.21
CA ASP A 339 13.56 -35.21 17.15
C ASP A 339 13.42 -36.71 16.80
N ASN A 340 14.56 -37.38 16.63
CA ASN A 340 14.72 -38.78 16.20
C ASN A 340 14.15 -39.12 14.80
N ARG A 341 13.67 -38.14 14.03
CA ARG A 341 13.30 -38.28 12.60
C ARG A 341 14.56 -38.17 11.75
N ALA A 342 14.71 -39.03 10.74
CA ALA A 342 15.80 -38.94 9.78
C ALA A 342 15.66 -37.76 8.79
N GLN A 343 14.46 -37.18 8.66
CA GLN A 343 14.12 -36.15 7.66
C GLN A 343 13.11 -35.15 8.23
N LEU A 344 13.17 -33.91 7.72
CA LEU A 344 12.18 -32.86 7.94
C LEU A 344 11.74 -32.34 6.56
N SER A 345 10.44 -32.42 6.29
CA SER A 345 9.80 -31.98 5.05
C SER A 345 9.47 -30.48 5.08
N ILE A 346 9.54 -29.81 3.92
CA ILE A 346 9.34 -28.37 3.79
C ILE A 346 8.38 -28.09 2.64
N GLY A 347 7.32 -27.33 2.88
CA GLY A 347 6.36 -26.99 1.85
C GLY A 347 5.20 -26.14 2.33
N ARG A 348 4.24 -25.92 1.44
CA ARG A 348 3.06 -25.09 1.71
C ARG A 348 1.86 -25.87 2.29
N ALA A 349 1.84 -27.19 2.08
CA ALA A 349 0.77 -28.07 2.54
C ALA A 349 0.89 -28.36 4.06
N PRO A 350 -0.23 -28.63 4.76
CA PRO A 350 -0.27 -28.71 6.23
C PRO A 350 0.35 -29.98 6.82
N ASP A 351 0.76 -30.92 5.99
CA ASP A 351 1.38 -32.21 6.29
C ASP A 351 2.92 -32.17 6.26
N ASN A 352 3.52 -31.02 5.94
CA ASN A 352 4.98 -30.84 6.06
C ASN A 352 5.38 -30.43 7.48
N ASP A 353 6.54 -30.88 7.94
CA ASP A 353 7.13 -30.48 9.23
C ASP A 353 7.38 -28.96 9.30
N ILE A 354 7.92 -28.39 8.21
CA ILE A 354 8.18 -26.96 8.06
C ILE A 354 7.20 -26.37 7.04
N ARG A 355 6.17 -25.70 7.55
CA ARG A 355 5.14 -25.06 6.73
C ARG A 355 5.47 -23.61 6.37
N LEU A 356 5.54 -23.30 5.07
CA LEU A 356 5.82 -21.96 4.54
C LEU A 356 4.64 -21.47 3.69
N ASP A 357 4.07 -20.28 3.98
CA ASP A 357 2.82 -19.79 3.36
C ASP A 357 2.99 -19.14 1.97
N GLY A 358 4.22 -19.02 1.46
CA GLY A 358 4.50 -18.31 0.21
C GLY A 358 3.83 -18.92 -1.03
N LEU A 359 3.14 -18.10 -1.83
CA LEU A 359 2.42 -18.55 -3.05
C LEU A 359 3.34 -19.09 -4.18
N GLN A 360 4.64 -18.80 -4.07
CA GLN A 360 5.70 -19.31 -4.96
C GLN A 360 6.29 -20.65 -4.47
N ILE A 361 5.78 -21.19 -3.34
CA ILE A 361 6.27 -22.41 -2.70
C ILE A 361 5.31 -23.56 -3.01
N SER A 362 5.88 -24.67 -3.50
CA SER A 362 5.13 -25.89 -3.77
C SER A 362 4.68 -26.59 -2.48
N ASN A 363 3.60 -27.37 -2.59
CA ASN A 363 2.97 -28.08 -1.50
C ASN A 363 3.97 -28.95 -0.74
N HIS A 364 4.90 -29.57 -1.47
CA HIS A 364 6.18 -30.10 -0.99
C HIS A 364 7.27 -29.49 -1.86
N HIS A 365 8.21 -28.77 -1.26
CA HIS A 365 9.22 -27.97 -1.96
C HIS A 365 10.62 -28.54 -1.77
N ALA A 366 10.92 -28.95 -0.53
CA ALA A 366 12.23 -29.44 -0.15
C ALA A 366 12.12 -30.46 0.99
N ARG A 367 13.22 -31.13 1.29
CA ARG A 367 13.43 -31.75 2.60
C ARG A 367 14.86 -31.56 3.08
N PHE A 368 15.02 -31.44 4.40
CA PHE A 368 16.27 -31.73 5.06
C PHE A 368 16.32 -33.22 5.43
N ALA A 369 17.51 -33.82 5.38
CA ALA A 369 17.76 -35.18 5.82
C ALA A 369 19.06 -35.23 6.63
N LEU A 370 18.98 -35.78 7.84
CA LEU A 370 20.11 -35.98 8.76
C LEU A 370 20.57 -37.44 8.66
N ASN A 371 21.79 -37.66 8.16
CA ASN A 371 22.39 -38.99 8.02
C ASN A 371 23.79 -38.95 8.63
N ASN A 372 24.11 -39.84 9.56
CA ASN A 372 25.44 -39.97 10.19
C ASN A 372 26.01 -38.65 10.73
N GLY A 373 25.17 -37.79 11.33
CA GLY A 373 25.57 -36.47 11.84
C GLY A 373 25.69 -35.37 10.78
N VAL A 374 25.44 -35.68 9.50
CA VAL A 374 25.48 -34.72 8.38
C VAL A 374 24.07 -34.31 7.97
N VAL A 375 23.78 -33.01 8.05
CA VAL A 375 22.57 -32.43 7.45
C VAL A 375 22.76 -32.25 5.94
N THR A 376 21.76 -32.67 5.18
CA THR A 376 21.67 -32.47 3.73
C THR A 376 20.32 -31.85 3.37
N VAL A 377 20.25 -31.08 2.29
CA VAL A 377 19.02 -30.52 1.72
C VAL A 377 18.84 -30.93 0.27
N GLU A 378 17.61 -31.20 -0.17
CA GLU A 378 17.26 -31.45 -1.57
C GLU A 378 15.96 -30.75 -1.99
N ASP A 379 15.88 -30.38 -3.27
CA ASP A 379 14.70 -29.86 -3.97
C ASP A 379 13.81 -31.03 -4.40
N THR A 380 12.57 -31.11 -3.91
CA THR A 380 11.66 -32.25 -4.15
C THR A 380 10.87 -32.13 -5.47
N GLY A 381 11.44 -31.50 -6.49
CA GLY A 381 10.78 -31.21 -7.76
C GLY A 381 9.92 -29.95 -7.73
N SER A 382 10.31 -28.97 -6.91
CA SER A 382 9.58 -27.71 -6.70
C SER A 382 9.44 -26.87 -7.97
N THR A 383 8.43 -25.99 -7.96
CA THR A 383 8.17 -25.09 -9.09
C THR A 383 9.29 -24.06 -9.29
N ASN A 384 9.85 -23.51 -8.21
CA ASN A 384 10.71 -22.33 -8.22
C ASN A 384 12.12 -22.55 -7.67
N GLY A 385 12.41 -23.70 -7.06
CA GLY A 385 13.76 -24.13 -6.71
C GLY A 385 14.21 -23.81 -5.28
N VAL A 386 14.99 -24.75 -4.74
CA VAL A 386 15.79 -24.54 -3.52
C VAL A 386 17.17 -23.99 -3.92
N TYR A 387 17.62 -22.96 -3.22
CA TYR A 387 18.93 -22.35 -3.42
C TYR A 387 19.76 -22.52 -2.14
N VAL A 388 21.08 -22.70 -2.27
CA VAL A 388 22.03 -22.75 -1.15
C VAL A 388 23.18 -21.80 -1.48
N ASN A 389 23.43 -20.81 -0.61
CA ASN A 389 24.32 -19.68 -0.85
C ASN A 389 24.00 -18.97 -2.19
N GLY A 390 22.70 -18.93 -2.53
CA GLY A 390 22.18 -18.36 -3.77
C GLY A 390 22.44 -19.17 -5.05
N GLU A 391 22.96 -20.40 -4.96
CA GLU A 391 23.06 -21.34 -6.08
C GLU A 391 21.88 -22.33 -6.07
N ARG A 392 21.13 -22.52 -7.17
CA ARG A 392 20.05 -23.52 -7.20
C ARG A 392 20.62 -24.94 -7.15
N ILE A 393 20.13 -25.77 -6.24
CA ILE A 393 20.51 -27.20 -6.17
C ILE A 393 19.69 -28.05 -7.14
N SER A 394 20.25 -29.19 -7.56
CA SER A 394 19.59 -30.17 -8.45
C SER A 394 19.68 -31.60 -7.91
N GLY A 395 19.76 -31.75 -6.59
CA GLY A 395 19.98 -33.00 -5.87
C GLY A 395 20.29 -32.70 -4.40
N ARG A 396 20.76 -33.70 -3.64
CA ARG A 396 21.23 -33.51 -2.26
C ARG A 396 22.50 -32.67 -2.22
N ARG A 397 22.49 -31.60 -1.43
CA ARG A 397 23.67 -30.81 -1.06
C ARG A 397 23.87 -30.93 0.45
N GLN A 398 25.11 -31.14 0.90
CA GLN A 398 25.45 -31.03 2.32
C GLN A 398 25.31 -29.59 2.79
N VAL A 399 24.89 -29.41 4.04
CA VAL A 399 24.66 -28.10 4.66
C VAL A 399 25.53 -27.98 5.90
N GLN A 400 26.12 -26.80 6.08
CA GLN A 400 26.84 -26.37 7.27
C GLN A 400 26.08 -25.22 7.96
N LEU A 401 26.37 -24.96 9.24
CA LEU A 401 25.74 -23.89 10.03
C LEU A 401 25.84 -22.48 9.37
N SER A 402 26.86 -22.25 8.55
CA SER A 402 27.06 -21.01 7.79
C SER A 402 26.30 -20.92 6.46
N ASP A 403 25.72 -22.03 5.98
CA ASP A 403 25.04 -22.05 4.68
C ASP A 403 23.65 -21.41 4.76
N VAL A 404 23.35 -20.56 3.78
CA VAL A 404 22.08 -19.85 3.63
C VAL A 404 21.23 -20.59 2.60
N ILE A 405 20.24 -21.35 3.06
CA ILE A 405 19.25 -21.98 2.18
C ILE A 405 18.13 -20.97 1.91
N GLN A 406 17.79 -20.73 0.64
CA GLN A 406 16.69 -19.83 0.26
C GLN A 406 15.59 -20.62 -0.47
N ILE A 407 14.36 -20.44 -0.01
CA ILE A 407 13.13 -21.04 -0.58
C ILE A 407 12.12 -19.89 -0.77
N GLY A 408 12.08 -19.33 -1.98
CA GLY A 408 11.32 -18.11 -2.26
C GLY A 408 11.76 -16.95 -1.34
N PRO A 409 10.84 -16.29 -0.61
CA PRO A 409 11.14 -15.18 0.29
C PRO A 409 11.48 -15.62 1.73
N PHE A 410 11.83 -16.89 1.95
CA PHE A 410 12.27 -17.42 3.25
C PHE A 410 13.72 -17.84 3.18
N VAL A 411 14.45 -17.57 4.26
CA VAL A 411 15.81 -18.07 4.50
C VAL A 411 15.74 -19.15 5.58
N LEU A 412 16.47 -20.24 5.37
CA LEU A 412 16.60 -21.34 6.32
C LEU A 412 18.08 -21.59 6.58
N GLN A 413 18.41 -21.99 7.80
CA GLN A 413 19.76 -22.41 8.21
C GLN A 413 19.63 -23.74 8.94
N GLY A 414 20.41 -24.75 8.51
CA GLY A 414 20.34 -26.11 9.05
C GLY A 414 21.64 -26.50 9.72
N ASP A 415 21.56 -27.03 10.94
CA ASP A 415 22.69 -27.54 11.69
C ASP A 415 22.31 -28.82 12.46
N THR A 416 23.30 -29.68 12.71
CA THR A 416 23.12 -30.95 13.43
C THR A 416 22.82 -30.75 14.91
N SER A 417 23.28 -29.65 15.54
CA SER A 417 23.04 -29.34 16.96
C SER A 417 21.83 -28.42 17.21
N GLN A 418 21.56 -27.47 16.29
CA GLN A 418 20.48 -26.49 16.42
C GLN A 418 19.21 -26.83 15.61
N GLY A 419 19.23 -27.90 14.82
CA GLY A 419 18.14 -28.24 13.90
C GLY A 419 18.05 -27.23 12.75
N VAL A 420 16.83 -27.07 12.20
CA VAL A 420 16.54 -26.14 11.10
C VAL A 420 15.86 -24.88 11.65
N ALA A 421 16.53 -23.74 11.54
CA ALA A 421 15.97 -22.42 11.80
C ALA A 421 15.36 -21.84 10.51
N VAL A 422 14.21 -21.16 10.64
CA VAL A 422 13.41 -20.64 9.52
C VAL A 422 13.13 -19.16 9.74
N TYR A 423 13.47 -18.33 8.75
CA TYR A 423 13.41 -16.88 8.81
C TYR A 423 12.56 -16.30 7.67
N ASP A 424 11.63 -15.41 8.01
CA ASP A 424 10.86 -14.61 7.05
C ASP A 424 11.61 -13.32 6.71
N THR A 425 11.85 -13.05 5.42
CA THR A 425 12.50 -11.81 4.97
C THR A 425 11.52 -10.80 4.37
N ARG A 426 10.22 -11.12 4.25
CA ARG A 426 9.25 -10.34 3.46
C ARG A 426 9.11 -8.89 3.92
N SER A 427 8.74 -8.69 5.18
CA SER A 427 8.53 -7.37 5.81
C SER A 427 9.82 -6.70 6.32
N LYS A 428 10.98 -7.28 5.98
CA LYS A 428 12.33 -6.85 6.39
C LYS A 428 13.28 -6.68 5.21
N THR A 429 12.76 -6.54 3.98
CA THR A 429 13.61 -6.42 2.79
C THR A 429 14.25 -5.04 2.67
N ARG A 430 15.54 -4.96 3.05
CA ARG A 430 16.44 -3.80 2.93
C ARG A 430 17.23 -3.89 1.62
N ILE A 431 17.50 -2.73 1.01
CA ILE A 431 18.24 -2.61 -0.25
C ILE A 431 19.39 -1.63 -0.08
N ASP A 432 20.61 -2.06 -0.41
CA ASP A 432 21.83 -1.26 -0.31
C ASP A 432 22.50 -1.11 -1.68
N GLY A 433 22.52 0.11 -2.21
CA GLY A 433 23.30 0.48 -3.39
C GLY A 433 24.69 0.98 -2.99
N ILE A 434 25.74 0.40 -3.55
CA ILE A 434 27.14 0.66 -3.16
C ILE A 434 27.96 1.03 -4.39
N ASN A 435 28.41 2.29 -4.49
CA ASN A 435 29.22 2.83 -5.60
C ASN A 435 28.65 2.46 -6.98
N ILE A 436 27.34 2.67 -7.18
CA ILE A 436 26.66 2.36 -8.42
C ILE A 436 27.15 3.33 -9.50
N VAL A 437 27.90 2.79 -10.47
CA VAL A 437 28.34 3.50 -11.69
C VAL A 437 27.74 2.80 -12.90
N LYS A 438 27.26 3.56 -13.88
CA LYS A 438 26.77 3.01 -15.16
C LYS A 438 27.47 3.68 -16.32
N MET A 439 28.19 2.90 -17.11
CA MET A 439 28.79 3.31 -18.39
C MET A 439 28.02 2.67 -19.55
N VAL A 440 27.88 3.41 -20.65
CA VAL A 440 27.34 2.88 -21.93
C VAL A 440 28.22 3.33 -23.10
N PRO A 441 28.34 2.54 -24.19
CA PRO A 441 29.02 2.99 -25.41
C PRO A 441 28.26 4.16 -26.04
N ASN A 442 29.00 5.17 -26.51
CA ASN A 442 28.41 6.34 -27.15
C ASN A 442 27.83 5.98 -28.54
N ARG A 443 26.51 6.10 -28.71
CA ARG A 443 25.82 5.86 -29.99
C ARG A 443 26.25 6.82 -31.10
N ALA A 444 26.86 7.96 -30.78
CA ALA A 444 27.45 8.90 -31.74
C ALA A 444 28.94 8.63 -32.04
N GLY A 445 29.49 7.51 -31.57
CA GLY A 445 30.91 7.14 -31.68
C GLY A 445 31.81 7.82 -30.64
N GLY A 446 33.06 7.37 -30.55
CA GLY A 446 34.10 8.06 -29.76
C GLY A 446 34.05 7.85 -28.24
N GLY A 447 33.85 6.61 -27.77
CA GLY A 447 34.08 6.25 -26.36
C GLY A 447 32.83 5.82 -25.58
N THR A 448 32.85 6.02 -24.26
CA THR A 448 31.75 5.68 -23.34
C THR A 448 31.20 6.90 -22.63
N ILE A 449 29.91 6.89 -22.34
CA ILE A 449 29.19 7.92 -21.58
C ILE A 449 28.88 7.34 -20.20
N LYS A 450 29.08 8.14 -19.15
CA LYS A 450 28.63 7.83 -17.79
C LYS A 450 27.17 8.28 -17.63
N LEU A 451 26.30 7.38 -17.15
CA LEU A 451 24.87 7.62 -16.89
C LEU A 451 24.53 7.67 -15.39
N LEU A 452 25.35 7.03 -14.55
CA LEU A 452 25.29 7.09 -13.09
C LEU A 452 26.72 7.18 -12.56
N ASP A 453 26.97 7.99 -11.53
CA ASP A 453 28.30 8.30 -11.03
C ASP A 453 28.43 8.18 -9.50
N ASP A 454 28.89 7.02 -9.05
CA ASP A 454 29.17 6.71 -7.64
C ASP A 454 27.98 7.10 -6.76
N ILE A 455 26.87 6.39 -6.97
CA ILE A 455 25.66 6.51 -6.15
C ILE A 455 25.72 5.45 -5.04
N GLY A 456 25.67 5.92 -3.79
CA GLY A 456 25.45 5.09 -2.60
C GLY A 456 24.14 5.47 -1.91
N LEU A 457 23.33 4.49 -1.51
CA LEU A 457 22.13 4.69 -0.70
C LEU A 457 21.69 3.40 0.00
N THR A 458 20.98 3.54 1.13
CA THR A 458 20.29 2.43 1.82
C THR A 458 18.80 2.74 1.96
N ILE A 459 17.97 1.92 1.31
CA ILE A 459 16.51 1.93 1.46
C ILE A 459 16.15 0.90 2.54
N GLN A 460 15.49 1.34 3.60
CA GLN A 460 15.09 0.48 4.71
C GLN A 460 13.79 -0.28 4.38
N PRO A 461 13.48 -1.38 5.09
CA PRO A 461 12.26 -2.13 4.86
C PRO A 461 11.00 -1.28 5.09
N ASN A 462 10.03 -1.40 4.19
CA ASN A 462 8.72 -0.75 4.27
C ASN A 462 8.75 0.77 4.04
N GLU A 463 9.87 1.33 3.54
CA GLU A 463 9.91 2.73 3.09
C GLU A 463 9.22 2.91 1.73
N PHE A 464 8.48 4.01 1.57
CA PHE A 464 8.01 4.53 0.29
C PHE A 464 8.98 5.61 -0.22
N VAL A 465 9.71 5.32 -1.30
CA VAL A 465 10.81 6.14 -1.80
C VAL A 465 10.53 6.71 -3.19
N GLY A 466 10.65 8.03 -3.33
CA GLY A 466 10.56 8.74 -4.60
C GLY A 466 11.92 8.97 -5.27
N LEU A 467 12.08 8.54 -6.51
CA LEU A 467 13.18 8.90 -7.40
C LEU A 467 12.79 10.16 -8.19
N LEU A 468 13.44 11.27 -7.86
CA LEU A 468 13.23 12.62 -8.40
C LEU A 468 14.46 13.09 -9.19
N GLY A 469 14.27 14.09 -10.05
CA GLY A 469 15.32 14.58 -10.95
C GLY A 469 14.77 15.00 -12.33
N PRO A 470 15.43 15.96 -13.02
CA PRO A 470 15.09 16.36 -14.38
C PRO A 470 15.05 15.20 -15.40
N SER A 471 14.57 15.49 -16.61
CA SER A 471 14.62 14.51 -17.70
C SER A 471 16.09 14.20 -18.05
N GLY A 472 16.40 12.91 -18.26
CA GLY A 472 17.78 12.46 -18.47
C GLY A 472 18.69 12.46 -17.23
N ALA A 473 18.18 12.76 -16.02
CA ALA A 473 18.99 12.78 -14.80
C ALA A 473 19.45 11.41 -14.28
N GLY A 474 19.05 10.30 -14.92
CA GLY A 474 19.46 8.94 -14.56
C GLY A 474 18.41 8.12 -13.80
N LYS A 475 17.22 8.66 -13.49
CA LYS A 475 16.17 8.04 -12.65
C LYS A 475 15.91 6.55 -12.95
N SER A 476 15.39 6.25 -14.15
CA SER A 476 15.08 4.87 -14.56
C SER A 476 16.34 4.01 -14.75
N THR A 477 17.51 4.61 -15.01
CA THR A 477 18.79 3.90 -15.06
C THR A 477 19.26 3.44 -13.68
N LEU A 478 18.97 4.21 -12.61
CA LEU A 478 19.21 3.80 -11.23
C LEU A 478 18.17 2.74 -10.80
N MET A 479 16.91 2.88 -11.21
CA MET A 479 15.88 1.85 -10.99
C MET A 479 16.27 0.51 -11.63
N ASP A 480 16.70 0.51 -12.90
CA ASP A 480 17.21 -0.66 -13.63
C ASP A 480 18.44 -1.33 -12.96
N ALA A 481 19.24 -0.56 -12.23
CA ALA A 481 20.36 -1.09 -11.46
C ALA A 481 19.86 -1.71 -10.15
N LEU A 482 19.04 -0.99 -9.39
CA LEU A 482 18.49 -1.43 -8.10
C LEU A 482 17.54 -2.63 -8.20
N ASN A 483 16.88 -2.85 -9.35
CA ASN A 483 16.01 -4.01 -9.60
C ASN A 483 16.72 -5.16 -10.36
N GLY A 484 17.97 -4.97 -10.80
CA GLY A 484 18.76 -5.97 -11.53
C GLY A 484 18.45 -6.14 -13.01
N MET A 485 17.52 -5.37 -13.61
CA MET A 485 17.14 -5.45 -15.03
C MET A 485 18.27 -5.01 -15.97
N ARG A 486 19.05 -3.98 -15.61
CA ARG A 486 20.26 -3.56 -16.34
C ARG A 486 21.40 -3.26 -15.37
N PRO A 487 22.07 -4.30 -14.82
CA PRO A 487 23.10 -4.18 -13.77
C PRO A 487 24.13 -3.07 -13.99
N ALA A 488 24.60 -2.48 -12.89
CA ALA A 488 25.63 -1.46 -12.89
C ALA A 488 26.92 -1.94 -13.60
N SER A 489 27.72 -0.98 -14.10
CA SER A 489 29.03 -1.27 -14.72
C SER A 489 30.11 -1.48 -13.66
N SER A 490 29.96 -0.85 -12.49
CA SER A 490 30.68 -1.17 -11.26
C SER A 490 29.82 -0.83 -10.05
N GLY A 491 30.22 -1.31 -8.88
CA GLY A 491 29.42 -1.27 -7.66
C GLY A 491 28.52 -2.49 -7.52
N PHE A 492 27.81 -2.53 -6.39
CA PHE A 492 26.96 -3.66 -6.01
C PHE A 492 25.58 -3.16 -5.57
N VAL A 493 24.58 -4.01 -5.72
CA VAL A 493 23.28 -3.86 -5.08
C VAL A 493 23.08 -5.08 -4.19
N LEU A 494 22.91 -4.86 -2.89
CA LEU A 494 22.60 -5.93 -1.95
C LEU A 494 21.11 -5.88 -1.60
N ILE A 495 20.48 -7.04 -1.50
CA ILE A 495 19.15 -7.22 -0.90
C ILE A 495 19.32 -8.16 0.29
N ASN A 496 19.04 -7.67 1.50
CA ASN A 496 19.30 -8.42 2.75
C ASN A 496 20.73 -9.01 2.80
N ASN A 497 21.73 -8.18 2.47
CA ASN A 497 23.15 -8.52 2.34
C ASN A 497 23.53 -9.49 1.19
N LEU A 498 22.60 -10.00 0.38
CA LEU A 498 22.88 -10.85 -0.79
C LEU A 498 23.08 -10.01 -2.07
N ASP A 499 24.13 -10.27 -2.84
CA ASP A 499 24.40 -9.59 -4.13
C ASP A 499 23.31 -9.92 -5.17
N LEU A 500 22.54 -8.90 -5.54
CA LEU A 500 21.44 -8.99 -6.49
C LEU A 500 21.88 -9.45 -7.89
N TYR A 501 23.07 -9.06 -8.34
CA TYR A 501 23.56 -9.38 -9.68
C TYR A 501 24.06 -10.82 -9.78
N ARG A 502 24.53 -11.40 -8.66
CA ARG A 502 24.93 -12.82 -8.58
C ARG A 502 23.76 -13.75 -8.26
N HIS A 503 22.78 -13.30 -7.48
CA HIS A 503 21.69 -14.14 -6.96
C HIS A 503 20.31 -13.73 -7.51
N LEU A 504 20.28 -13.08 -8.68
CA LEU A 504 19.05 -12.59 -9.33
C LEU A 504 17.98 -13.69 -9.49
N ASP A 505 18.36 -14.95 -9.73
CA ASP A 505 17.41 -16.04 -9.93
C ASP A 505 16.63 -16.44 -8.67
N SER A 506 17.17 -16.22 -7.47
CA SER A 506 16.41 -16.39 -6.21
C SER A 506 15.75 -15.08 -5.77
N LEU A 507 16.45 -13.95 -5.89
CA LEU A 507 15.98 -12.64 -5.40
C LEU A 507 14.85 -12.04 -6.25
N LYS A 508 14.78 -12.29 -7.56
CA LYS A 508 13.68 -11.83 -8.43
C LYS A 508 12.28 -12.29 -7.97
N GLN A 509 12.21 -13.36 -7.17
CA GLN A 509 10.95 -13.86 -6.61
C GLN A 509 10.32 -12.88 -5.61
N SER A 510 11.14 -12.01 -4.99
CA SER A 510 10.72 -11.01 -4.01
C SER A 510 10.55 -9.60 -4.60
N ILE A 511 10.82 -9.41 -5.90
CA ILE A 511 10.84 -8.11 -6.59
C ILE A 511 9.73 -8.05 -7.65
N GLY A 512 8.82 -7.09 -7.53
CA GLY A 512 7.91 -6.69 -8.60
C GLY A 512 8.45 -5.47 -9.37
N TYR A 513 8.14 -5.38 -10.67
CA TYR A 513 8.49 -4.22 -11.49
C TYR A 513 7.34 -3.83 -12.44
N VAL A 514 6.79 -2.63 -12.26
CA VAL A 514 5.80 -2.05 -13.16
C VAL A 514 6.53 -1.06 -14.08
N PRO A 515 6.66 -1.33 -15.39
CA PRO A 515 7.24 -0.39 -16.34
C PRO A 515 6.31 0.80 -16.62
N GLN A 516 6.86 1.82 -17.31
CA GLN A 516 6.10 3.00 -17.75
C GLN A 516 4.92 2.65 -18.65
N ASP A 517 5.15 1.84 -19.69
CA ASP A 517 4.10 1.35 -20.59
C ASP A 517 3.25 0.22 -19.98
N ASP A 518 1.94 0.24 -20.24
CA ASP A 518 1.01 -0.83 -19.84
C ASP A 518 1.14 -2.08 -20.75
N ILE A 519 2.14 -2.94 -20.49
CA ILE A 519 2.39 -4.17 -21.27
C ILE A 519 1.39 -5.29 -20.87
N ILE A 520 0.12 -5.11 -21.21
CA ILE A 520 -0.99 -6.02 -20.87
C ILE A 520 -1.87 -6.33 -22.09
N HIS A 521 -2.30 -7.60 -22.22
CA HIS A 521 -3.24 -8.04 -23.27
C HIS A 521 -4.58 -7.32 -23.09
N ARG A 522 -5.02 -6.57 -24.11
CA ARG A 522 -6.15 -5.63 -23.99
C ARG A 522 -7.51 -6.31 -24.26
N GLU A 523 -7.46 -7.48 -24.87
CA GLU A 523 -8.57 -8.31 -25.34
C GLU A 523 -9.13 -9.18 -24.19
N LEU A 524 -8.32 -9.41 -23.16
CA LEU A 524 -8.69 -10.12 -21.95
C LEU A 524 -9.43 -9.21 -20.97
N THR A 525 -10.27 -9.81 -20.13
CA THR A 525 -10.88 -9.11 -18.98
C THR A 525 -9.89 -9.02 -17.82
N VAL A 526 -10.07 -8.06 -16.91
CA VAL A 526 -9.19 -7.88 -15.72
C VAL A 526 -8.93 -9.22 -15.01
N TYR A 527 -10.00 -9.95 -14.69
CA TYR A 527 -9.93 -11.27 -14.08
C TYR A 527 -9.14 -12.29 -14.92
N ARG A 528 -9.32 -12.32 -16.24
CA ARG A 528 -8.57 -13.25 -17.11
C ARG A 528 -7.09 -12.91 -17.19
N THR A 529 -6.73 -11.64 -17.28
CA THR A 529 -5.34 -11.18 -17.27
C THR A 529 -4.64 -11.62 -15.98
N LEU A 530 -5.25 -11.34 -14.82
CA LEU A 530 -4.71 -11.72 -13.52
C LEU A 530 -4.69 -13.25 -13.31
N TYR A 531 -5.73 -13.97 -13.75
CA TYR A 531 -5.77 -15.44 -13.71
C TYR A 531 -4.63 -16.08 -14.52
N TYR A 532 -4.37 -15.62 -15.75
CA TYR A 532 -3.28 -16.14 -16.57
C TYR A 532 -1.90 -15.79 -16.00
N VAL A 533 -1.73 -14.62 -15.39
CA VAL A 533 -0.49 -14.26 -14.68
C VAL A 533 -0.28 -15.16 -13.47
N ALA A 534 -1.32 -15.39 -12.65
CA ALA A 534 -1.26 -16.30 -11.51
C ALA A 534 -0.91 -17.73 -11.93
N ARG A 535 -1.52 -18.24 -13.01
CA ARG A 535 -1.24 -19.58 -13.57
C ARG A 535 0.19 -19.76 -14.11
N LEU A 536 0.91 -18.66 -14.38
CA LEU A 536 2.28 -18.64 -14.91
C LEU A 536 3.34 -18.33 -13.84
N ARG A 537 3.03 -17.47 -12.83
CA ARG A 537 3.98 -17.04 -11.79
C ARG A 537 3.86 -17.79 -10.45
N LEU A 538 2.70 -18.34 -10.12
CA LEU A 538 2.50 -19.05 -8.84
C LEU A 538 2.89 -20.54 -8.95
N SER A 539 3.04 -21.21 -7.80
CA SER A 539 3.39 -22.63 -7.77
C SER A 539 2.37 -23.51 -8.53
N ARG A 540 2.85 -24.61 -9.12
CA ARG A 540 2.10 -25.44 -10.09
C ARG A 540 0.82 -26.08 -9.53
N ASP A 541 0.77 -26.20 -8.21
CA ASP A 541 -0.18 -26.88 -7.34
C ASP A 541 -1.12 -25.92 -6.58
N VAL A 542 -0.99 -24.60 -6.77
CA VAL A 542 -1.98 -23.61 -6.33
C VAL A 542 -3.30 -23.89 -7.06
N SER A 543 -4.36 -24.19 -6.30
CA SER A 543 -5.63 -24.65 -6.86
C SER A 543 -6.37 -23.53 -7.60
N GLY A 544 -7.29 -23.88 -8.51
CA GLY A 544 -8.12 -22.89 -9.20
C GLY A 544 -8.87 -21.97 -8.24
N ARG A 545 -9.52 -22.53 -7.22
CA ARG A 545 -10.24 -21.75 -6.18
C ARG A 545 -9.32 -20.81 -5.40
N GLU A 546 -8.07 -21.22 -5.17
CA GLU A 546 -7.08 -20.42 -4.47
C GLU A 546 -6.54 -19.29 -5.34
N ILE A 547 -6.34 -19.52 -6.64
CA ILE A 547 -6.07 -18.45 -7.62
C ILE A 547 -7.23 -17.45 -7.66
N ASP A 548 -8.47 -17.92 -7.70
CA ASP A 548 -9.64 -17.05 -7.75
C ASP A 548 -9.74 -16.18 -6.48
N GLN A 549 -9.40 -16.72 -5.31
CA GLN A 549 -9.26 -15.96 -4.04
C GLN A 549 -8.19 -14.87 -4.14
N ILE A 550 -6.98 -15.21 -4.61
CA ILE A 550 -5.85 -14.28 -4.75
C ILE A 550 -6.17 -13.17 -5.77
N VAL A 551 -6.79 -13.53 -6.90
CA VAL A 551 -7.18 -12.57 -7.95
C VAL A 551 -8.26 -11.61 -7.43
N ASN A 552 -9.26 -12.09 -6.70
CA ASN A 552 -10.25 -11.22 -6.06
C ASN A 552 -9.62 -10.28 -5.03
N GLU A 553 -8.75 -10.79 -4.15
CA GLU A 553 -8.04 -10.00 -3.14
C GLU A 553 -7.17 -8.89 -3.77
N VAL A 554 -6.46 -9.19 -4.86
CA VAL A 554 -5.68 -8.20 -5.62
C VAL A 554 -6.56 -7.18 -6.35
N MET A 555 -7.72 -7.59 -6.88
CA MET A 555 -8.70 -6.65 -7.45
C MET A 555 -9.31 -5.73 -6.38
N ASP A 556 -9.56 -6.23 -5.17
CA ASP A 556 -10.06 -5.42 -4.06
C ASP A 556 -9.02 -4.36 -3.64
N VAL A 557 -7.76 -4.78 -3.44
CA VAL A 557 -6.66 -3.87 -3.07
C VAL A 557 -6.41 -2.79 -4.14
N THR A 558 -6.54 -3.12 -5.43
CA THR A 558 -6.33 -2.15 -6.52
C THR A 558 -7.58 -1.35 -6.93
N GLY A 559 -8.73 -1.61 -6.29
CA GLY A 559 -10.00 -0.97 -6.61
C GLY A 559 -10.49 -1.29 -8.04
N LEU A 560 -10.41 -2.56 -8.43
CA LEU A 560 -10.77 -3.09 -9.74
C LEU A 560 -11.95 -4.07 -9.72
N SER A 561 -12.49 -4.43 -8.55
CA SER A 561 -13.49 -5.51 -8.41
C SER A 561 -14.79 -5.27 -9.20
N GLU A 562 -15.26 -4.02 -9.32
CA GLU A 562 -16.38 -3.64 -10.21
C GLU A 562 -16.09 -3.84 -11.71
N ARG A 563 -14.82 -3.96 -12.07
CA ARG A 563 -14.31 -4.07 -13.46
C ARG A 563 -13.77 -5.46 -13.78
N ARG A 564 -13.97 -6.43 -12.88
CA ARG A 564 -13.56 -7.84 -12.98
C ARG A 564 -13.68 -8.42 -14.39
N ASP A 565 -14.86 -8.29 -14.97
CA ASP A 565 -15.23 -8.90 -16.26
C ASP A 565 -15.33 -7.88 -17.41
N VAL A 566 -14.73 -6.69 -17.23
CA VAL A 566 -14.57 -5.67 -18.29
C VAL A 566 -13.26 -5.94 -19.06
N PRO A 567 -13.27 -5.94 -20.42
CA PRO A 567 -12.06 -6.03 -21.22
C PRO A 567 -11.10 -4.86 -20.96
N VAL A 568 -9.80 -5.15 -20.84
CA VAL A 568 -8.75 -4.16 -20.53
C VAL A 568 -8.70 -3.03 -21.56
N ALA A 569 -9.06 -3.28 -22.81
CA ALA A 569 -9.21 -2.28 -23.87
C ALA A 569 -10.22 -1.16 -23.55
N GLN A 570 -11.25 -1.45 -22.75
CA GLN A 570 -12.35 -0.54 -22.41
C GLN A 570 -12.11 0.28 -21.12
N LEU A 571 -10.98 0.05 -20.44
CA LEU A 571 -10.63 0.71 -19.18
C LEU A 571 -9.98 2.08 -19.42
N SER A 572 -10.22 3.02 -18.50
CA SER A 572 -9.53 4.32 -18.48
C SER A 572 -8.01 4.18 -18.24
N GLY A 573 -7.23 5.24 -18.47
CA GLY A 573 -5.78 5.22 -18.25
C GLY A 573 -5.38 4.72 -16.86
N GLY A 574 -5.89 5.36 -15.81
CA GLY A 574 -5.62 4.94 -14.43
C GLY A 574 -6.16 3.55 -14.06
N GLN A 575 -7.26 3.11 -14.70
CA GLN A 575 -7.77 1.73 -14.51
C GLN A 575 -6.85 0.69 -15.16
N ARG A 576 -6.33 0.94 -16.37
CA ARG A 576 -5.32 0.05 -16.99
C ARG A 576 -4.03 0.02 -16.18
N LYS A 577 -3.57 1.17 -15.69
CA LYS A 577 -2.38 1.24 -14.84
C LYS A 577 -2.54 0.48 -13.53
N ARG A 578 -3.74 0.51 -12.91
CA ARG A 578 -4.12 -0.37 -11.79
C ARG A 578 -4.09 -1.86 -12.16
N VAL A 579 -4.44 -2.25 -13.39
CA VAL A 579 -4.27 -3.64 -13.87
C VAL A 579 -2.77 -4.00 -13.97
N SER A 580 -1.92 -3.10 -14.48
CA SER A 580 -0.46 -3.30 -14.53
C SER A 580 0.15 -3.45 -13.13
N ILE A 581 -0.32 -2.68 -12.15
CA ILE A 581 0.06 -2.82 -10.73
C ILE A 581 -0.44 -4.16 -10.17
N ALA A 582 -1.71 -4.50 -10.41
CA ALA A 582 -2.33 -5.76 -9.97
C ALA A 582 -1.57 -6.99 -10.49
N VAL A 583 -1.09 -6.97 -11.74
CA VAL A 583 -0.28 -8.04 -12.36
C VAL A 583 0.98 -8.37 -11.55
N GLU A 584 1.67 -7.35 -11.01
CA GLU A 584 2.86 -7.57 -10.16
C GLU A 584 2.49 -7.96 -8.71
N LEU A 585 1.36 -7.47 -8.19
CA LEU A 585 0.86 -7.80 -6.85
C LEU A 585 0.40 -9.26 -6.69
N ILE A 586 0.04 -9.96 -7.77
CA ILE A 586 -0.34 -11.40 -7.74
C ILE A 586 0.71 -12.27 -7.05
N THR A 587 1.99 -11.95 -7.20
CA THR A 587 3.11 -12.69 -6.59
C THR A 587 3.36 -12.34 -5.12
N LYS A 588 2.60 -11.41 -4.52
CA LYS A 588 2.81 -10.80 -3.19
C LYS A 588 4.29 -10.42 -2.93
N PRO A 589 4.95 -9.65 -3.83
CA PRO A 589 6.36 -9.28 -3.69
C PRO A 589 6.64 -8.41 -2.45
N SER A 590 7.90 -8.37 -2.03
CA SER A 590 8.41 -7.62 -0.88
C SER A 590 8.96 -6.25 -1.26
N VAL A 591 9.49 -6.13 -2.48
CA VAL A 591 9.94 -4.87 -3.08
C VAL A 591 9.15 -4.63 -4.35
N ILE A 592 8.70 -3.40 -4.59
CA ILE A 592 8.00 -3.02 -5.82
C ILE A 592 8.67 -1.78 -6.41
N PHE A 593 9.22 -1.93 -7.62
CA PHE A 593 9.73 -0.83 -8.43
C PHE A 593 8.67 -0.39 -9.45
N LEU A 594 8.53 0.92 -9.66
CA LEU A 594 7.47 1.51 -10.46
C LEU A 594 8.05 2.65 -11.33
N ASP A 595 8.20 2.43 -12.63
CA ASP A 595 8.75 3.46 -13.53
C ASP A 595 7.61 4.37 -14.05
N GLU A 596 7.69 5.66 -13.75
CA GLU A 596 6.75 6.75 -14.04
C GLU A 596 5.25 6.34 -13.97
N PRO A 597 4.80 5.75 -12.84
CA PRO A 597 3.54 5.02 -12.78
C PRO A 597 2.29 5.90 -12.87
N THR A 598 2.44 7.21 -12.74
CA THR A 598 1.34 8.19 -12.78
C THR A 598 1.38 9.07 -14.03
N SER A 599 2.35 8.87 -14.93
CA SER A 599 2.54 9.67 -16.13
C SER A 599 1.33 9.56 -17.08
N GLY A 600 0.87 10.71 -17.59
CA GLY A 600 -0.30 10.78 -18.49
C GLY A 600 -1.67 10.58 -17.81
N LEU A 601 -1.75 10.66 -16.48
CA LEU A 601 -3.02 10.62 -15.73
C LEU A 601 -3.49 12.03 -15.31
N ASP A 602 -4.76 12.16 -14.96
CA ASP A 602 -5.27 13.39 -14.32
C ASP A 602 -4.85 13.44 -12.83
N PRO A 603 -4.68 14.64 -12.24
CA PRO A 603 -4.19 14.79 -10.86
C PRO A 603 -5.01 14.03 -9.80
N ALA A 604 -6.34 13.95 -9.96
CA ALA A 604 -7.21 13.28 -9.01
C ALA A 604 -7.15 11.74 -9.12
N THR A 605 -6.81 11.20 -10.29
CA THR A 605 -6.47 9.78 -10.48
C THR A 605 -5.05 9.47 -10.00
N GLU A 606 -4.09 10.38 -10.25
CA GLU A 606 -2.72 10.27 -9.76
C GLU A 606 -2.68 10.23 -8.21
N GLU A 607 -3.32 11.18 -7.52
CA GLU A 607 -3.34 11.22 -6.04
C GLU A 607 -3.85 9.89 -5.45
N LYS A 608 -4.90 9.32 -6.06
CA LYS A 608 -5.47 8.02 -5.65
C LYS A 608 -4.52 6.84 -5.89
N ILE A 609 -3.67 6.90 -6.91
CA ILE A 609 -2.64 5.89 -7.18
C ILE A 609 -1.44 6.06 -6.25
N MET A 610 -1.06 7.30 -5.94
CA MET A 610 -0.03 7.59 -4.93
C MET A 610 -0.46 7.16 -3.52
N LYS A 611 -1.73 7.36 -3.14
CA LYS A 611 -2.31 6.81 -1.91
C LYS A 611 -2.34 5.27 -1.90
N LEU A 612 -2.66 4.63 -3.03
CA LEU A 612 -2.56 3.18 -3.17
C LEU A 612 -1.11 2.68 -2.97
N PHE A 613 -0.10 3.36 -3.53
CA PHE A 613 1.30 3.01 -3.30
C PHE A 613 1.73 3.22 -1.85
N ARG A 614 1.24 4.26 -1.18
CA ARG A 614 1.44 4.49 0.26
C ARG A 614 0.88 3.33 1.09
N GLN A 615 -0.39 2.95 0.87
CA GLN A 615 -1.03 1.81 1.53
C GLN A 615 -0.29 0.48 1.27
N ILE A 616 0.21 0.27 0.04
CA ILE A 616 1.02 -0.89 -0.32
C ILE A 616 2.35 -0.89 0.46
N ALA A 617 2.98 0.27 0.69
CA ALA A 617 4.20 0.34 1.49
C ALA A 617 3.93 0.06 2.97
N GLU A 618 2.94 0.75 3.55
CA GLU A 618 2.51 0.62 4.95
C GLU A 618 2.13 -0.82 5.30
N SER A 619 1.56 -1.57 4.35
CA SER A 619 1.22 -3.00 4.49
C SER A 619 2.40 -3.97 4.65
N GLY A 620 3.64 -3.46 4.72
CA GLY A 620 4.87 -4.23 4.93
C GLY A 620 5.63 -4.55 3.63
N ARG A 621 5.77 -3.57 2.73
CA ARG A 621 6.52 -3.69 1.47
C ARG A 621 7.37 -2.46 1.19
N THR A 622 8.56 -2.63 0.62
CA THR A 622 9.38 -1.50 0.19
C THR A 622 8.94 -1.05 -1.21
N VAL A 623 8.55 0.22 -1.37
CA VAL A 623 7.98 0.73 -2.64
C VAL A 623 8.85 1.87 -3.18
N ILE A 624 9.28 1.75 -4.44
CA ILE A 624 10.25 2.66 -5.05
C ILE A 624 9.71 3.10 -6.41
N LEU A 625 9.46 4.41 -6.60
CA LEU A 625 8.92 4.91 -7.87
C LEU A 625 9.68 6.11 -8.43
N THR A 626 9.79 6.19 -9.76
CA THR A 626 10.22 7.42 -10.45
C THR A 626 8.98 8.29 -10.69
N THR A 627 9.06 9.60 -10.45
CA THR A 627 7.97 10.52 -10.80
C THR A 627 8.47 11.90 -11.20
N HIS A 628 7.63 12.58 -11.98
CA HIS A 628 7.74 13.99 -12.33
C HIS A 628 6.73 14.88 -11.59
N ALA A 629 5.73 14.29 -10.92
CA ALA A 629 4.70 15.03 -10.21
C ALA A 629 5.17 15.52 -8.84
N MET A 630 5.04 16.82 -8.59
CA MET A 630 5.66 17.52 -7.47
C MET A 630 4.75 17.63 -6.23
N GLU A 631 3.44 17.49 -6.41
CA GLU A 631 2.43 17.70 -5.37
C GLU A 631 2.31 16.51 -4.38
N ASN A 632 2.54 15.30 -4.89
CA ASN A 632 2.43 14.05 -4.13
C ASN A 632 3.73 13.67 -3.39
N VAL A 633 4.80 14.45 -3.52
CA VAL A 633 6.13 14.16 -2.95
C VAL A 633 6.09 14.08 -1.41
N LYS A 634 5.12 14.74 -0.78
CA LYS A 634 4.81 14.66 0.67
C LYS A 634 4.39 13.27 1.18
N LEU A 635 4.09 12.32 0.30
CA LEU A 635 3.68 10.95 0.68
C LEU A 635 4.86 9.99 0.85
N PHE A 636 6.04 10.34 0.34
CA PHE A 636 7.26 9.54 0.50
C PHE A 636 7.86 9.72 1.90
N ASP A 637 8.38 8.63 2.47
CA ASP A 637 9.22 8.70 3.67
C ASP A 637 10.59 9.31 3.32
N LYS A 638 11.09 9.04 2.10
CA LYS A 638 12.34 9.60 1.57
C LYS A 638 12.28 9.87 0.08
N ILE A 639 13.10 10.82 -0.38
CA ILE A 639 13.36 11.05 -1.80
C ILE A 639 14.84 10.97 -2.14
N VAL A 640 15.13 10.38 -3.29
CA VAL A 640 16.42 10.35 -3.98
C VAL A 640 16.34 11.40 -5.09
N VAL A 641 17.09 12.49 -4.99
CA VAL A 641 17.16 13.50 -6.06
C VAL A 641 18.45 13.28 -6.87
N LEU A 642 18.30 13.12 -8.18
CA LEU A 642 19.39 12.94 -9.13
C LEU A 642 19.55 14.16 -10.05
N MET A 643 20.80 14.46 -10.39
CA MET A 643 21.17 15.42 -11.44
C MET A 643 22.36 14.84 -12.22
N ARG A 644 22.24 14.73 -13.56
CA ARG A 644 23.31 14.17 -14.44
C ARG A 644 23.91 12.83 -13.95
N GLY A 645 23.07 11.93 -13.42
CA GLY A 645 23.53 10.64 -12.89
C GLY A 645 24.24 10.70 -11.54
N LYS A 646 24.32 11.87 -10.90
CA LYS A 646 24.91 12.09 -9.58
C LYS A 646 23.81 12.21 -8.53
N LEU A 647 24.06 11.68 -7.33
CA LEU A 647 23.19 11.83 -6.18
C LEU A 647 23.37 13.24 -5.59
N VAL A 648 22.35 14.09 -5.68
CA VAL A 648 22.38 15.45 -5.14
C VAL A 648 21.58 15.61 -3.85
N PHE A 649 20.71 14.65 -3.51
CA PHE A 649 20.07 14.56 -2.19
C PHE A 649 19.52 13.14 -1.91
N TYR A 650 19.58 12.71 -0.66
CA TYR A 650 18.84 11.56 -0.13
C TYR A 650 18.43 11.79 1.34
N GLY A 651 17.13 11.71 1.62
CA GLY A 651 16.53 12.00 2.94
C GLY A 651 15.05 12.33 2.85
N ALA A 652 14.49 12.96 3.88
CA ALA A 652 13.06 13.30 3.91
C ALA A 652 12.70 14.41 2.90
N PRO A 653 11.44 14.50 2.42
CA PRO A 653 11.01 15.56 1.50
C PRO A 653 11.34 16.99 1.97
N GLN A 654 11.06 17.31 3.23
CA GLN A 654 11.28 18.63 3.83
C GLN A 654 12.77 18.95 4.04
N GLU A 655 13.59 17.92 4.27
CA GLU A 655 15.06 18.04 4.33
C GLU A 655 15.63 18.46 2.95
N ALA A 656 15.06 17.98 1.84
CA ALA A 656 15.51 18.35 0.49
C ALA A 656 15.26 19.83 0.17
N LEU A 657 14.05 20.32 0.50
CA LEU A 657 13.70 21.74 0.39
C LEU A 657 14.65 22.61 1.21
N SER A 658 14.94 22.18 2.44
CA SER A 658 15.90 22.86 3.33
C SER A 658 17.33 22.86 2.78
N HIS A 659 17.78 21.77 2.16
CA HIS A 659 19.12 21.64 1.57
C HIS A 659 19.32 22.58 0.36
N VAL A 660 18.33 22.66 -0.53
CA VAL A 660 18.37 23.52 -1.74
C VAL A 660 17.96 24.97 -1.43
N LYS A 661 17.43 25.24 -0.22
CA LYS A 661 16.77 26.50 0.19
C LYS A 661 15.59 26.85 -0.73
N ALA A 662 14.75 25.85 -0.98
CA ALA A 662 13.56 25.94 -1.81
C ALA A 662 12.27 25.99 -0.97
N GLU A 663 11.28 26.73 -1.45
CA GLU A 663 9.95 26.86 -0.83
C GLU A 663 8.97 25.79 -1.33
N SER A 664 9.23 25.22 -2.51
CA SER A 664 8.42 24.16 -3.12
C SER A 664 9.27 23.19 -3.95
N PHE A 665 8.73 22.03 -4.31
CA PHE A 665 9.43 21.09 -5.19
C PHE A 665 9.65 21.59 -6.61
N LYS A 666 8.86 22.57 -7.08
CA LYS A 666 9.09 23.27 -8.34
C LYS A 666 10.32 24.16 -8.23
N ASP A 667 10.31 25.05 -7.23
CA ASP A 667 11.42 25.95 -6.91
C ASP A 667 12.72 25.18 -6.57
N LEU A 668 12.63 23.95 -6.06
CA LEU A 668 13.78 23.05 -5.91
C LEU A 668 14.41 22.66 -7.25
N TYR A 669 13.62 22.34 -8.28
CA TYR A 669 14.16 22.08 -9.62
C TYR A 669 14.71 23.36 -10.26
N ASP A 670 13.96 24.47 -10.16
CA ASP A 670 14.38 25.76 -10.68
C ASP A 670 15.74 26.19 -10.06
N LYS A 671 15.94 25.98 -8.75
CA LYS A 671 17.21 26.26 -8.04
C LYS A 671 18.33 25.24 -8.30
N LEU A 672 18.03 24.01 -8.70
CA LEU A 672 19.04 23.04 -9.14
C LEU A 672 19.58 23.41 -10.53
N GLU A 673 18.72 23.88 -11.45
CA GLU A 673 19.12 24.22 -12.82
C GLU A 673 19.58 25.68 -13.00
N ALA A 674 19.14 26.64 -12.17
CA ALA A 674 19.53 28.05 -12.27
C ALA A 674 21.07 28.32 -12.34
N PRO A 675 21.96 27.63 -11.61
CA PRO A 675 23.40 27.81 -11.76
C PRO A 675 23.93 27.35 -13.12
N VAL A 676 23.26 26.40 -13.76
CA VAL A 676 23.57 25.93 -15.12
C VAL A 676 23.22 27.04 -16.12
N ASP A 677 22.00 27.60 -16.04
CA ASP A 677 21.56 28.65 -16.95
C ASP A 677 22.32 29.97 -16.76
N GLN A 678 22.66 30.34 -15.52
CA GLN A 678 23.52 31.50 -15.24
C GLN A 678 24.90 31.36 -15.89
N GLN A 679 25.53 30.19 -15.83
CA GLN A 679 26.81 29.95 -16.50
C GLN A 679 26.66 29.91 -18.03
N ILE A 680 25.59 29.29 -18.55
CA ILE A 680 25.31 29.26 -20.00
C ILE A 680 25.08 30.67 -20.55
N ALA A 681 24.44 31.56 -19.80
CA ALA A 681 24.21 32.96 -20.21
C ALA A 681 25.50 33.77 -20.37
N THR A 682 26.64 33.31 -19.83
CA THR A 682 27.96 33.93 -20.07
C THR A 682 28.57 33.55 -21.43
N ILE A 683 28.02 32.53 -22.12
CA ILE A 683 28.51 32.03 -23.40
C ILE A 683 27.65 32.58 -24.54
N ALA A 684 28.30 33.14 -25.56
CA ALA A 684 27.60 33.61 -26.77
C ALA A 684 26.80 32.48 -27.43
N PRO A 685 25.48 32.64 -27.66
CA PRO A 685 24.68 31.62 -28.32
C PRO A 685 25.09 31.43 -29.79
N PRO A 686 24.97 30.22 -30.35
CA PRO A 686 25.34 29.97 -31.74
C PRO A 686 24.42 30.76 -32.68
N PRO A 687 24.95 31.44 -33.71
CA PRO A 687 24.14 32.23 -34.63
C PRO A 687 23.13 31.37 -35.39
N SER A 688 22.08 31.98 -35.93
CA SER A 688 21.00 31.29 -36.66
C SER A 688 21.53 30.37 -37.77
N ASN A 689 22.47 30.88 -38.56
CA ASN A 689 23.18 30.18 -39.63
C ASN A 689 24.28 29.19 -39.18
N ALA A 690 24.48 28.99 -37.87
CA ALA A 690 25.59 28.17 -37.35
C ALA A 690 25.58 26.74 -37.89
N SER A 691 26.78 26.26 -38.23
CA SER A 691 27.04 24.91 -38.74
C SER A 691 26.66 23.82 -37.73
N LYS A 692 26.52 22.58 -38.22
CA LYS A 692 26.32 21.40 -37.37
C LYS A 692 27.47 21.21 -36.35
N ALA A 693 28.70 21.62 -36.70
CA ALA A 693 29.86 21.57 -35.82
C ALA A 693 29.75 22.58 -34.67
N GLN A 694 29.45 23.86 -34.96
CA GLN A 694 29.25 24.89 -33.94
C GLN A 694 28.08 24.56 -33.00
N LYS A 695 26.94 24.08 -33.57
CA LYS A 695 25.78 23.64 -32.77
C LYS A 695 26.09 22.42 -31.89
N ARG A 696 26.99 21.51 -32.33
CA ARG A 696 27.50 20.41 -31.50
C ARG A 696 28.45 20.89 -30.39
N ALA A 697 29.38 21.78 -30.69
CA ALA A 697 30.33 22.32 -29.71
C ALA A 697 29.62 23.08 -28.58
N PHE A 698 28.68 23.97 -28.91
CA PHE A 698 27.87 24.68 -27.92
C PHE A 698 27.05 23.71 -27.05
N LYS A 699 26.48 22.64 -27.64
CA LYS A 699 25.80 21.59 -26.87
C LYS A 699 26.76 20.88 -25.90
N GLN A 700 27.97 20.52 -26.34
CA GLN A 700 28.95 19.86 -25.47
C GLN A 700 29.40 20.77 -24.31
N GLN A 701 29.55 22.07 -24.55
CA GLN A 701 29.89 23.05 -23.51
C GLN A 701 28.75 23.23 -22.49
N ARG A 702 27.49 23.25 -22.94
CA ARG A 702 26.31 23.20 -22.03
C ARG A 702 26.26 21.91 -21.21
N GLU A 703 26.59 20.77 -21.82
CA GLU A 703 26.65 19.48 -21.12
C GLU A 703 27.78 19.48 -20.05
N GLN A 704 28.96 20.04 -20.35
CA GLN A 704 30.06 20.19 -19.40
C GLN A 704 29.71 21.09 -18.20
N ILE A 705 29.04 22.23 -18.42
CA ILE A 705 28.58 23.11 -17.33
C ILE A 705 27.57 22.38 -16.43
N ALA A 706 26.59 21.70 -17.03
CA ALA A 706 25.60 20.96 -16.26
C ALA A 706 26.22 19.80 -15.46
N GLU A 707 27.28 19.18 -15.98
CA GLU A 707 28.06 18.13 -15.33
C GLU A 707 28.81 18.67 -14.10
N GLN A 708 29.45 19.84 -14.22
CA GLN A 708 30.18 20.53 -13.14
C GLN A 708 29.25 21.02 -12.02
N VAL A 709 28.10 21.63 -12.37
CA VAL A 709 27.09 22.04 -11.38
C VAL A 709 26.53 20.83 -10.62
N ALA A 710 26.37 19.68 -11.28
CA ALA A 710 25.99 18.44 -10.61
C ALA A 710 27.08 17.90 -9.65
N ASP A 711 28.37 18.11 -9.96
CA ASP A 711 29.47 17.81 -9.01
C ASP A 711 29.51 18.78 -7.83
N ASP A 712 29.19 20.05 -8.02
CA ASP A 712 29.04 21.01 -6.92
C ASP A 712 27.89 20.61 -5.99
N TRP A 713 26.74 20.19 -6.55
CA TRP A 713 25.63 19.68 -5.75
C TRP A 713 25.94 18.35 -5.04
N LYS A 714 26.60 17.39 -5.71
CA LYS A 714 27.06 16.15 -5.07
C LYS A 714 27.98 16.45 -3.88
N ARG A 715 28.97 17.35 -4.06
CA ARG A 715 29.87 17.78 -2.96
C ARG A 715 29.14 18.51 -1.84
N LYS A 716 28.24 19.46 -2.15
CA LYS A 716 27.40 20.15 -1.13
C LYS A 716 26.62 19.15 -0.29
N PHE A 717 26.01 18.13 -0.89
CA PHE A 717 25.26 17.10 -0.17
C PHE A 717 26.19 16.22 0.69
N GLN A 718 27.33 15.79 0.14
CA GLN A 718 28.33 14.97 0.86
C GLN A 718 28.84 15.60 2.16
N HIS A 719 28.84 16.93 2.27
CA HIS A 719 29.22 17.66 3.49
C HIS A 719 28.06 17.86 4.50
N THR A 720 26.91 17.21 4.33
CA THR A 720 25.76 17.34 5.25
C THR A 720 25.60 16.16 6.23
N ASP A 721 25.06 16.44 7.41
CA ASP A 721 24.58 15.40 8.35
C ASP A 721 23.44 14.55 7.77
N MET A 722 22.76 15.01 6.72
CA MET A 722 21.77 14.22 5.97
C MET A 722 22.46 13.10 5.18
N TYR A 723 23.51 13.41 4.41
CA TYR A 723 24.32 12.39 3.73
C TYR A 723 24.98 11.41 4.72
N ARG A 724 25.48 11.92 5.85
CA ARG A 724 26.04 11.08 6.92
C ARG A 724 25.01 10.07 7.46
N ARG A 725 23.83 10.53 7.88
CA ARG A 725 22.77 9.68 8.46
C ARG A 725 22.10 8.75 7.44
N ASN A 726 21.91 9.19 6.20
CA ASN A 726 21.12 8.47 5.19
C ASN A 726 21.94 7.60 4.23
N VAL A 727 23.27 7.83 4.13
CA VAL A 727 24.16 7.08 3.23
C VAL A 727 25.34 6.47 3.99
N VAL A 728 26.15 7.28 4.69
CA VAL A 728 27.43 6.80 5.25
C VAL A 728 27.22 5.81 6.41
N GLU A 729 26.43 6.19 7.42
CA GLU A 729 26.19 5.36 8.60
C GLU A 729 25.46 4.05 8.26
N PRO A 730 24.38 4.02 7.45
CA PRO A 730 23.72 2.77 7.05
C PRO A 730 24.62 1.80 6.28
N LEU A 731 25.45 2.29 5.34
CA LEU A 731 26.36 1.46 4.55
C LEU A 731 27.58 0.97 5.36
N SER A 732 28.01 1.72 6.38
CA SER A 732 29.15 1.35 7.25
C SER A 732 28.96 0.07 8.07
N VAL A 733 27.71 -0.39 8.22
CA VAL A 733 27.33 -1.60 8.96
C VAL A 733 27.45 -2.87 8.11
N LEU A 734 27.68 -2.75 6.80
CA LEU A 734 27.69 -3.89 5.89
C LEU A 734 28.96 -4.75 6.02
N PRO A 735 28.85 -6.10 5.99
CA PRO A 735 30.01 -6.99 5.96
C PRO A 735 30.90 -6.72 4.74
N ARG A 736 32.23 -6.66 4.96
CA ARG A 736 33.20 -6.32 3.90
C ARG A 736 33.43 -7.45 2.89
N ASP A 737 33.15 -8.70 3.27
CA ASP A 737 33.54 -9.91 2.55
C ASP A 737 32.44 -10.51 1.66
N GLY A 738 31.75 -9.67 0.88
CA GLY A 738 30.73 -10.08 -0.11
C GLY A 738 31.28 -10.81 -1.35
N ARG A 739 32.27 -11.69 -1.22
CA ARG A 739 33.03 -12.31 -2.33
C ARG A 739 32.71 -13.80 -2.58
N ALA A 740 31.43 -14.17 -2.61
CA ALA A 740 31.00 -15.44 -3.18
C ALA A 740 31.18 -15.47 -4.73
N PRO A 741 31.63 -16.59 -5.33
CA PRO A 741 31.74 -16.72 -6.79
C PRO A 741 30.37 -16.68 -7.48
N ALA A 742 30.33 -16.31 -8.76
CA ALA A 742 29.09 -16.21 -9.53
C ALA A 742 28.66 -17.60 -10.08
N PRO A 743 27.42 -18.06 -9.84
CA PRO A 743 26.96 -19.38 -10.30
C PRO A 743 26.76 -19.47 -11.82
N PRO A 744 26.92 -20.66 -12.43
CA PRO A 744 26.72 -20.86 -13.86
C PRO A 744 25.23 -20.81 -14.25
N LYS A 745 24.89 -19.97 -15.23
CA LYS A 745 23.53 -19.85 -15.78
C LYS A 745 23.09 -21.13 -16.50
N ARG A 746 21.90 -21.66 -16.21
CA ARG A 746 21.35 -22.88 -16.83
C ARG A 746 19.92 -22.70 -17.38
N ARG A 747 19.57 -23.53 -18.37
CA ARG A 747 18.28 -23.53 -19.10
C ARG A 747 17.16 -24.22 -18.31
N ALA A 748 15.90 -23.86 -18.63
CA ALA A 748 14.69 -24.41 -18.02
C ALA A 748 14.40 -25.88 -18.38
N THR A 749 13.57 -26.54 -17.58
CA THR A 749 13.23 -27.97 -17.69
C THR A 749 12.13 -28.24 -18.72
N ALA A 750 12.20 -29.35 -19.45
CA ALA A 750 11.31 -29.64 -20.58
C ALA A 750 9.81 -29.66 -20.23
N VAL A 751 9.44 -30.23 -19.07
CA VAL A 751 8.05 -30.26 -18.56
C VAL A 751 7.52 -28.84 -18.32
N ASP A 752 8.39 -27.93 -17.89
CA ASP A 752 8.07 -26.53 -17.60
C ASP A 752 7.74 -25.82 -18.91
N VAL A 753 8.57 -26.01 -19.93
CA VAL A 753 8.37 -25.47 -21.28
C VAL A 753 7.04 -25.96 -21.86
N VAL A 754 6.69 -27.25 -21.73
CA VAL A 754 5.43 -27.79 -22.24
C VAL A 754 4.21 -27.25 -21.48
N ARG A 755 4.26 -27.13 -20.14
CA ARG A 755 3.15 -26.52 -19.36
C ARG A 755 3.01 -25.02 -19.64
N GLN A 756 4.13 -24.29 -19.74
CA GLN A 756 4.13 -22.87 -20.11
C GLN A 756 3.57 -22.71 -21.52
N TRP A 757 4.03 -23.49 -22.49
CA TRP A 757 3.49 -23.51 -23.86
C TRP A 757 1.97 -23.76 -23.86
N GLY A 758 1.47 -24.81 -23.20
CA GLY A 758 0.01 -25.05 -23.14
C GLY A 758 -0.79 -23.90 -22.50
N THR A 759 -0.21 -23.22 -21.51
CA THR A 759 -0.83 -22.04 -20.86
C THR A 759 -0.79 -20.81 -21.77
N LEU A 760 0.32 -20.58 -22.46
CA LEU A 760 0.54 -19.48 -23.41
C LEU A 760 -0.32 -19.66 -24.67
N THR A 761 -0.37 -20.86 -25.24
CA THR A 761 -1.24 -21.24 -26.36
C THR A 761 -2.71 -21.05 -26.01
N ARG A 762 -3.15 -21.48 -24.81
CA ARG A 762 -4.53 -21.22 -24.35
C ARG A 762 -4.82 -19.72 -24.22
N ARG A 763 -3.88 -18.94 -23.67
CA ARG A 763 -4.00 -17.47 -23.57
C ARG A 763 -4.09 -16.83 -24.96
N TYR A 764 -3.23 -17.24 -25.90
CA TYR A 764 -3.19 -16.74 -27.27
C TYR A 764 -4.48 -17.09 -28.03
N LEU A 765 -5.01 -18.30 -27.87
CA LEU A 765 -6.32 -18.70 -28.42
C LEU A 765 -7.48 -17.90 -27.81
N GLU A 766 -7.46 -17.57 -26.51
CA GLU A 766 -8.50 -16.71 -25.90
C GLU A 766 -8.37 -15.24 -26.33
N VAL A 767 -7.17 -14.73 -26.59
CA VAL A 767 -6.95 -13.42 -27.23
C VAL A 767 -7.48 -13.42 -28.66
N LEU A 768 -7.03 -14.37 -29.50
CA LEU A 768 -7.38 -14.48 -30.92
C LEU A 768 -8.89 -14.67 -31.14
N SER A 769 -9.57 -15.46 -30.30
CA SER A 769 -11.02 -15.67 -30.38
C SER A 769 -11.86 -14.49 -29.85
N ARG A 770 -11.25 -13.56 -29.10
CA ARG A 770 -11.89 -12.32 -28.66
C ARG A 770 -11.68 -11.16 -29.62
N ASP A 771 -10.54 -11.11 -30.31
CA ASP A 771 -10.32 -10.19 -31.43
C ASP A 771 -11.05 -10.66 -32.71
N LYS A 772 -12.38 -10.67 -32.61
CA LYS A 772 -13.27 -11.10 -33.70
C LYS A 772 -13.11 -10.25 -34.97
N PHE A 773 -12.60 -9.03 -34.87
CA PHE A 773 -12.44 -8.12 -36.01
C PHE A 773 -11.20 -8.49 -36.82
N ASN A 774 -10.02 -8.61 -36.18
CA ASN A 774 -8.83 -9.10 -36.89
C ASN A 774 -9.00 -10.56 -37.31
N LEU A 775 -9.72 -11.41 -36.54
CA LEU A 775 -10.05 -12.77 -36.95
C LEU A 775 -10.93 -12.80 -38.23
N LEU A 776 -11.93 -11.91 -38.32
CA LEU A 776 -12.79 -11.78 -39.50
C LEU A 776 -12.03 -11.24 -40.72
N ILE A 777 -11.09 -10.30 -40.53
CA ILE A 777 -10.18 -9.86 -41.60
C ILE A 777 -9.26 -11.02 -42.03
N LEU A 778 -8.66 -11.73 -41.08
CA LEU A 778 -7.71 -12.83 -41.32
C LEU A 778 -8.34 -13.98 -42.12
N PHE A 779 -9.59 -14.34 -41.81
CA PHE A 779 -10.33 -15.35 -42.56
C PHE A 779 -11.05 -14.81 -43.81
N GLY A 780 -11.42 -13.52 -43.85
CA GLY A 780 -12.10 -12.91 -45.00
C GLY A 780 -11.15 -12.58 -46.16
N GLN A 781 -9.91 -12.18 -45.87
CA GLN A 781 -8.94 -11.77 -46.90
C GLN A 781 -8.58 -12.88 -47.88
N ALA A 782 -8.46 -14.14 -47.44
CA ALA A 782 -8.06 -15.25 -48.32
C ALA A 782 -9.14 -15.58 -49.38
N PRO A 783 -10.43 -15.73 -49.02
CA PRO A 783 -11.54 -15.76 -49.98
C PRO A 783 -11.59 -14.52 -50.89
N ILE A 784 -11.37 -13.31 -50.36
CA ILE A 784 -11.36 -12.07 -51.16
C ILE A 784 -10.21 -12.09 -52.20
N ILE A 785 -9.00 -12.45 -51.80
CA ILE A 785 -7.83 -12.57 -52.70
C ILE A 785 -8.08 -13.66 -53.74
N ALA A 786 -8.64 -14.81 -53.36
CA ALA A 786 -8.96 -15.88 -54.31
C ALA A 786 -10.07 -15.47 -55.30
N PHE A 787 -11.10 -14.74 -54.84
CA PHE A 787 -12.17 -14.22 -55.68
C PHE A 787 -11.69 -13.14 -56.66
N LEU A 788 -10.88 -12.18 -56.19
CA LEU A 788 -10.22 -11.18 -57.05
C LEU A 788 -9.28 -11.85 -58.06
N THR A 789 -8.50 -12.85 -57.63
CA THR A 789 -7.64 -13.64 -58.52
C THR A 789 -8.46 -14.37 -59.60
N TYR A 790 -9.58 -14.99 -59.22
CA TYR A 790 -10.51 -15.65 -60.15
C TYR A 790 -11.12 -14.69 -61.17
N LEU A 791 -11.53 -13.49 -60.74
CA LEU A 791 -12.04 -12.43 -61.63
C LEU A 791 -10.99 -11.94 -62.64
N VAL A 792 -9.73 -11.79 -62.22
CA VAL A 792 -8.62 -11.30 -63.07
C VAL A 792 -8.11 -12.38 -64.03
N VAL A 793 -7.99 -13.63 -63.57
CA VAL A 793 -7.39 -14.74 -64.34
C VAL A 793 -8.38 -15.43 -65.29
N GLY A 794 -9.68 -15.29 -65.04
CA GLY A 794 -10.75 -15.73 -65.94
C GLY A 794 -10.98 -17.25 -66.00
N ALA A 795 -12.20 -17.64 -66.39
CA ALA A 795 -12.69 -19.01 -66.30
C ALA A 795 -12.06 -20.04 -67.28
N LYS A 796 -11.02 -19.68 -68.02
CA LYS A 796 -10.33 -20.55 -69.01
C LYS A 796 -8.91 -20.98 -68.60
N SER A 797 -8.41 -20.49 -67.47
CA SER A 797 -7.09 -20.85 -66.94
C SER A 797 -7.18 -22.07 -66.00
N PRO A 798 -6.11 -22.88 -65.84
CA PRO A 798 -6.13 -24.03 -64.95
C PRO A 798 -6.40 -23.63 -63.49
N ARG A 799 -7.27 -24.38 -62.80
CA ARG A 799 -7.74 -24.05 -61.43
C ARG A 799 -6.64 -24.12 -60.37
N ASP A 800 -5.53 -24.78 -60.69
CA ASP A 800 -4.42 -25.02 -59.78
C ASP A 800 -3.72 -23.71 -59.36
N PHE A 801 -3.71 -22.68 -60.22
CA PHE A 801 -3.07 -21.40 -59.91
C PHE A 801 -3.82 -20.63 -58.79
N PRO A 802 -5.15 -20.43 -58.85
CA PRO A 802 -5.92 -19.94 -57.70
C PRO A 802 -5.72 -20.73 -56.40
N TYR A 803 -5.67 -22.07 -56.45
CA TYR A 803 -5.44 -22.90 -55.26
C TYR A 803 -4.01 -22.79 -54.72
N PHE A 804 -3.01 -22.66 -55.59
CA PHE A 804 -1.61 -22.40 -55.22
C PHE A 804 -1.46 -21.04 -54.55
N VAL A 805 -2.08 -19.98 -55.11
CA VAL A 805 -2.11 -18.64 -54.50
C VAL A 805 -2.81 -18.68 -53.15
N LEU A 806 -3.96 -19.34 -53.03
CA LEU A 806 -4.67 -19.50 -51.75
C LEU A 806 -3.80 -20.23 -50.70
N GLY A 807 -3.09 -21.30 -51.09
CA GLY A 807 -2.18 -22.04 -50.22
C GLY A 807 -0.97 -21.21 -49.78
N LEU A 808 -0.36 -20.44 -50.69
CA LEU A 808 0.79 -19.58 -50.40
C LEU A 808 0.37 -18.40 -49.50
N VAL A 809 -0.80 -17.80 -49.74
CA VAL A 809 -1.42 -16.79 -48.86
C VAL A 809 -1.68 -17.38 -47.47
N ALA A 810 -2.28 -18.58 -47.37
CA ALA A 810 -2.53 -19.24 -46.09
C ALA A 810 -1.23 -19.54 -45.32
N LEU A 811 -0.18 -20.01 -46.01
CA LEU A 811 1.13 -20.27 -45.42
C LEU A 811 1.78 -18.97 -44.92
N TRP A 812 1.79 -17.92 -45.76
CA TRP A 812 2.37 -16.62 -45.43
C TRP A 812 1.66 -15.97 -44.25
N PHE A 813 0.32 -15.95 -44.22
CA PHE A 813 -0.42 -15.42 -43.07
C PHE A 813 -0.28 -16.30 -41.82
N GLY A 814 -0.18 -17.62 -41.95
CA GLY A 814 0.17 -18.51 -40.84
C GLY A 814 1.51 -18.14 -40.21
N THR A 815 2.55 -17.89 -41.03
CA THR A 815 3.85 -17.42 -40.52
C THR A 815 3.82 -15.99 -40.00
N SER A 816 3.03 -15.10 -40.61
CA SER A 816 2.90 -13.69 -40.21
C SER A 816 2.22 -13.55 -38.84
N VAL A 817 1.14 -14.31 -38.59
CA VAL A 817 0.50 -14.38 -37.28
C VAL A 817 1.42 -15.04 -36.26
N ALA A 818 2.11 -16.14 -36.60
CA ALA A 818 3.09 -16.76 -35.71
C ALA A 818 4.33 -15.88 -35.41
N SER A 819 4.54 -14.80 -36.16
CA SER A 819 5.59 -13.80 -35.94
C SER A 819 5.16 -12.57 -35.12
N ARG A 820 3.90 -12.53 -34.66
CA ARG A 820 3.29 -11.46 -33.86
C ARG A 820 2.83 -11.96 -32.47
#